data_AF-Q7YTB0-F1
#
_entry.id   AF-Q7YTB0-F1
#
_cell.length_a   1.000
_cell.length_b   1.000
_cell.length_c   1.000
_cell.angle_alpha   90.00
_cell.angle_beta   90.00
_cell.angle_gamma   90.00
#
_symmetry.space_group_name_H-M   'P 1'
#
loop_
_entity.id
_entity.type
_entity.pdbx_description
1 polymer ?
#
loop_
_entity_poly.entity_id
_entity_poly.type
_entity_poly.pdbx_seq_one_letter_code
_entity_poly.pdbx_strand_id
1 'polypeptide(L)'
;MANLPPRKVTSASKSKQDVSPLQILLQMGFRRQRALKALAATGNRSVQLASDWLLTHVSDSNIDADDPREYIFYASPTGPLLSQLLEFWDKSKSTCGWNGAHNFLPHITLVSFFKAPDDTSLNLAKAVRQVVENVGDPPKCTLKLEPYVSHNFMGLFISEEHAEYLKKIAVQYVKQVSSVSSINLEAHVKSLHITLAYHFEESSYEDLKTLVEEMQPVEHSSWELRLYSRDPRFANHQVYKVTQGYSPQASDELELVLGDYIYIEEKEFDISPDGWVHGTSWLTGLNGYLPAVYTRRTAETDAWTLLKAVSLGNNCSDCKSESGSNTDSEMAGTYPHEDAADLAYKKSEETYQEWDKYWSEVMNSRSDSILTITQGLPMNWELSKAAEEMKNNITNGTSKSRRWVFALRHGERVDLTYGPWVPHCFENDTYVRKDLNLPLKLAHRAGGKGGYVKDTPLTRLGWFQAQLVGEGMRMAGVSIKHVYASPALRCVETAQGFLDGLRADPSVKIKVEPGLFEFKNWHMPKGIDFMTPIELCKAGLNVDMTYKPYVEMDASAETMDEFFKRGEVAMQAAVNDTEKDGGNVIFIGHAITLDQMVGALHRLRDDMEDVQPYEIGRNLLKVPYCALGAMRGKPWDVVSPPCPPSINSSSGRFDWRILIK
;
A
#
# COMPACT_ATOMS: atom_id res chain seq x y z
N MET A 1 -53.68 20.89 -26.07
CA MET A 1 -52.74 20.09 -25.26
C MET A 1 -51.47 19.92 -26.08
N ALA A 2 -50.41 20.67 -25.72
CA ALA A 2 -49.17 20.69 -26.47
C ALA A 2 -48.33 19.46 -26.13
N ASN A 3 -48.22 18.52 -27.08
CA ASN A 3 -47.30 17.39 -26.96
C ASN A 3 -45.87 17.89 -27.12
N LEU A 4 -45.03 17.60 -26.12
CA LEU A 4 -43.59 17.83 -26.17
C LEU A 4 -42.94 16.93 -27.25
N PRO A 5 -42.00 17.44 -28.06
CA PRO A 5 -41.40 16.68 -29.14
C PRO A 5 -40.40 15.63 -28.61
N PRO A 6 -40.21 14.50 -29.32
CA PRO A 6 -39.34 13.42 -28.87
C PRO A 6 -37.86 13.83 -28.94
N ARG A 7 -37.10 13.50 -27.87
CA ARG A 7 -35.65 13.74 -27.79
C ARG A 7 -34.92 12.94 -28.87
N LYS A 8 -34.32 13.65 -29.84
CA LYS A 8 -33.34 13.06 -30.78
C LYS A 8 -32.17 12.47 -29.99
N VAL A 9 -31.99 11.15 -30.08
CA VAL A 9 -30.78 10.45 -29.66
C VAL A 9 -29.70 10.74 -30.70
N THR A 10 -28.89 11.78 -30.47
CA THR A 10 -27.64 11.97 -31.21
C THR A 10 -26.58 11.08 -30.59
N SER A 11 -26.29 9.95 -31.24
CA SER A 11 -25.11 9.14 -31.01
C SER A 11 -23.86 9.92 -31.42
N ALA A 12 -23.33 10.73 -30.51
CA ALA A 12 -22.01 11.33 -30.64
C ALA A 12 -21.03 10.49 -29.83
N SER A 13 -20.32 9.59 -30.51
CA SER A 13 -19.12 8.93 -30.00
C SER A 13 -18.03 10.00 -29.79
N LYS A 14 -18.04 10.68 -28.64
CA LYS A 14 -16.88 11.42 -28.16
C LYS A 14 -15.90 10.39 -27.62
N SER A 15 -14.72 10.30 -28.23
CA SER A 15 -13.57 9.62 -27.65
C SER A 15 -13.40 10.08 -26.20
N LYS A 16 -13.48 9.15 -25.24
CA LYS A 16 -13.19 9.43 -23.83
C LYS A 16 -11.71 9.82 -23.75
N GLN A 17 -11.41 11.12 -23.68
CA GLN A 17 -10.09 11.58 -23.29
C GLN A 17 -9.87 11.16 -21.83
N ASP A 18 -8.88 10.30 -21.59
CA ASP A 18 -8.48 9.90 -20.23
C ASP A 18 -8.14 11.15 -19.41
N VAL A 19 -8.90 11.38 -18.34
CA VAL A 19 -8.70 12.51 -17.42
C VAL A 19 -7.36 12.29 -16.71
N SER A 20 -6.45 13.27 -16.77
CA SER A 20 -5.12 13.12 -16.19
C SER A 20 -5.17 13.08 -14.65
N PRO A 21 -4.21 12.44 -13.97
CA PRO A 21 -4.16 12.44 -12.49
C PRO A 21 -4.26 13.84 -11.88
N LEU A 22 -3.61 14.83 -12.50
CA LEU A 22 -3.70 16.23 -12.11
C LEU A 22 -5.12 16.77 -12.24
N GLN A 23 -5.82 16.51 -13.35
CA GLN A 23 -7.20 16.96 -13.53
C GLN A 23 -8.14 16.35 -12.49
N ILE A 24 -7.91 15.10 -12.09
CA ILE A 24 -8.71 14.46 -11.03
C ILE A 24 -8.47 15.16 -9.69
N LEU A 25 -7.22 15.43 -9.31
CA LEU A 25 -6.92 16.16 -8.06
C LEU A 25 -7.49 17.59 -8.06
N LEU A 26 -7.47 18.27 -9.22
CA LEU A 26 -8.11 19.57 -9.39
C LEU A 26 -9.64 19.48 -9.22
N GLN A 27 -10.27 18.42 -9.75
CA GLN A 27 -11.71 18.15 -9.58
C GLN A 27 -12.07 17.78 -8.13
N MET A 28 -11.12 17.22 -7.36
CA MET A 28 -11.25 17.00 -5.92
C MET A 28 -11.16 18.31 -5.11
N GLY A 29 -10.85 19.44 -5.74
CA GLY A 29 -10.76 20.75 -5.09
C GLY A 29 -9.35 21.11 -4.60
N PHE A 30 -8.34 20.27 -4.84
CA PHE A 30 -6.96 20.61 -4.46
C PHE A 30 -6.41 21.71 -5.37
N ARG A 31 -5.66 22.65 -4.78
CA ARG A 31 -4.95 23.70 -5.53
C ARG A 31 -3.92 23.06 -6.47
N ARG A 32 -3.78 23.64 -7.68
CA ARG A 32 -2.88 23.13 -8.73
C ARG A 32 -1.45 22.88 -8.24
N GLN A 33 -0.87 23.82 -7.50
CA GLN A 33 0.50 23.71 -6.99
C GLN A 33 0.66 22.53 -6.03
N ARG A 34 -0.23 22.40 -5.04
CA ARG A 34 -0.23 21.26 -4.10
C ARG A 34 -0.44 19.92 -4.82
N ALA A 35 -1.36 19.88 -5.78
CA ALA A 35 -1.62 18.68 -6.59
C ALA A 35 -0.38 18.24 -7.38
N LEU A 36 0.35 19.17 -7.99
CA LEU A 36 1.61 18.89 -8.70
C LEU A 36 2.68 18.38 -7.73
N LYS A 37 2.87 19.05 -6.59
CA LYS A 37 3.81 18.65 -5.54
C LYS A 37 3.56 17.23 -5.04
N ALA A 38 2.29 16.90 -4.79
CA ALA A 38 1.89 15.56 -4.36
C ALA A 38 2.13 14.49 -5.42
N LEU A 39 1.83 14.79 -6.67
CA LEU A 39 2.13 13.89 -7.79
C LEU A 39 3.63 13.64 -7.93
N ALA A 40 4.46 14.68 -7.78
CA ALA A 40 5.91 14.56 -7.80
C ALA A 40 6.43 13.75 -6.59
N ALA A 41 5.96 14.06 -5.38
CA ALA A 41 6.33 13.38 -4.14
C ALA A 41 5.95 11.90 -4.11
N THR A 42 4.87 11.51 -4.80
CA THR A 42 4.39 10.11 -4.89
C THR A 42 4.80 9.40 -6.19
N GLY A 43 5.58 10.07 -7.04
CA GLY A 43 6.10 9.53 -8.29
C GLY A 43 5.02 9.23 -9.33
N ASN A 44 3.90 9.97 -9.31
CA ASN A 44 2.75 9.80 -10.21
C ASN A 44 2.17 8.37 -10.21
N ARG A 45 2.31 7.62 -9.11
CA ARG A 45 1.91 6.21 -9.03
C ARG A 45 0.39 6.00 -9.05
N SER A 46 -0.36 6.83 -8.33
CA SER A 46 -1.82 6.83 -8.37
C SER A 46 -2.38 8.16 -7.85
N VAL A 47 -3.61 8.47 -8.25
CA VAL A 47 -4.33 9.63 -7.72
C VAL A 47 -4.60 9.46 -6.22
N GLN A 48 -4.91 8.24 -5.78
CA GLN A 48 -5.13 7.93 -4.36
C GLN A 48 -3.91 8.26 -3.52
N LEU A 49 -2.72 7.79 -3.91
CA LEU A 49 -1.49 8.08 -3.16
C LEU A 49 -1.20 9.58 -3.11
N ALA A 50 -1.42 10.30 -4.21
CA ALA A 50 -1.23 11.75 -4.25
C ALA A 50 -2.27 12.49 -3.38
N SER A 51 -3.53 12.08 -3.40
CA SER A 51 -4.54 12.63 -2.48
C SER A 51 -4.21 12.31 -1.03
N ASP A 52 -3.71 11.11 -0.76
CA ASP A 52 -3.32 10.69 0.58
C ASP A 52 -2.13 11.53 1.07
N TRP A 53 -1.10 11.72 0.25
CA TRP A 53 0.04 12.58 0.58
C TRP A 53 -0.39 14.04 0.86
N LEU A 54 -1.32 14.60 0.07
CA LEU A 54 -1.88 15.94 0.29
C LEU A 54 -2.55 16.07 1.65
N LEU A 55 -3.24 15.02 2.07
CA LEU A 55 -3.99 14.99 3.32
C LEU A 55 -3.07 14.76 4.52
N THR A 56 -1.97 14.00 4.41
CA THR A 56 -0.99 13.89 5.50
C THR A 56 -0.17 15.17 5.69
N HIS A 57 0.12 15.88 4.61
CA HIS A 57 0.90 17.13 4.63
C HIS A 57 0.02 18.38 4.81
N VAL A 58 -1.26 18.23 5.13
CA VAL A 58 -2.18 19.38 5.28
C VAL A 58 -1.69 20.39 6.31
N SER A 59 -0.99 19.91 7.34
CA SER A 59 -0.40 20.70 8.42
C SER A 59 1.11 20.98 8.21
N ASP A 60 1.72 20.52 7.11
CA ASP A 60 3.10 20.88 6.78
C ASP A 60 3.16 22.35 6.41
N SER A 61 3.85 23.14 7.24
CA SER A 61 4.09 24.57 7.02
C SER A 61 4.70 24.91 5.66
N ASN A 62 5.40 23.96 5.02
CA ASN A 62 6.08 24.13 3.75
C ASN A 62 5.34 23.49 2.57
N ILE A 63 4.11 23.01 2.74
CA ILE A 63 3.35 22.39 1.64
C ILE A 63 3.19 23.35 0.45
N ASP A 64 3.06 24.65 0.71
CA ASP A 64 2.91 25.70 -0.32
C ASP A 64 4.24 26.32 -0.78
N ALA A 65 5.38 25.87 -0.24
CA ALA A 65 6.69 26.34 -0.67
C ALA A 65 6.99 25.88 -2.12
N ASP A 66 7.49 26.81 -2.93
CA ASP A 66 7.81 26.63 -4.35
C ASP A 66 9.29 26.23 -4.56
N ASP A 67 9.71 25.19 -3.86
CA ASP A 67 11.07 24.66 -3.97
C ASP A 67 11.13 23.54 -5.02
N PRO A 68 12.00 23.62 -6.03
CA PRO A 68 12.11 22.59 -7.05
C PRO A 68 12.62 21.29 -6.42
N ARG A 69 11.93 20.18 -6.69
CA ARG A 69 12.29 18.86 -6.19
C ARG A 69 13.62 18.39 -6.77
N GLU A 70 14.37 17.61 -6.00
CA GLU A 70 15.66 17.09 -6.43
C GLU A 70 15.50 15.67 -6.96
N TYR A 71 16.13 15.38 -8.09
CA TYR A 71 16.06 14.11 -8.81
C TYR A 71 17.44 13.55 -9.04
N ILE A 72 17.52 12.22 -9.15
CA ILE A 72 18.77 11.52 -9.41
C ILE A 72 18.53 10.25 -10.22
N PHE A 73 19.45 9.94 -11.14
CA PHE A 73 19.30 8.81 -12.06
C PHE A 73 20.42 7.80 -11.87
N TYR A 74 20.04 6.59 -11.48
CA TYR A 74 20.94 5.49 -11.13
C TYR A 74 20.75 4.28 -12.04
N ALA A 75 21.82 3.52 -12.23
CA ALA A 75 21.76 2.11 -12.60
C ALA A 75 22.02 1.26 -11.35
N SER A 76 21.04 0.47 -10.94
CA SER A 76 21.14 -0.42 -9.78
C SER A 76 21.32 -1.87 -10.23
N PRO A 77 22.24 -2.64 -9.63
CA PRO A 77 22.32 -4.07 -9.85
C PRO A 77 21.10 -4.76 -9.23
N THR A 78 20.74 -5.89 -9.82
CA THR A 78 19.64 -6.76 -9.38
C THR A 78 20.10 -8.22 -9.48
N GLY A 79 19.40 -9.13 -8.79
CA GLY A 79 19.77 -10.54 -8.77
C GLY A 79 21.01 -10.84 -7.90
N PRO A 80 21.83 -11.84 -8.23
CA PRO A 80 22.91 -12.33 -7.37
C PRO A 80 23.93 -11.26 -6.94
N LEU A 81 24.30 -10.36 -7.87
CA LEU A 81 25.22 -9.25 -7.57
C LEU A 81 24.66 -8.33 -6.48
N LEU A 82 23.35 -8.05 -6.49
CA LEU A 82 22.72 -7.23 -5.46
C LEU A 82 22.80 -7.91 -4.09
N SER A 83 22.53 -9.22 -4.02
CA SER A 83 22.62 -9.98 -2.77
C SER A 83 24.03 -9.99 -2.20
N GLN A 84 25.04 -10.22 -3.04
CA GLN A 84 26.46 -10.20 -2.63
C GLN A 84 26.87 -8.82 -2.10
N LEU A 85 26.44 -7.77 -2.78
CA LEU A 85 26.69 -6.40 -2.38
C LEU A 85 26.03 -6.06 -1.04
N LEU A 86 24.77 -6.43 -0.84
CA LEU A 86 24.08 -6.23 0.44
C LEU A 86 24.76 -7.00 1.59
N GLU A 87 25.22 -8.23 1.34
CA GLU A 87 26.00 -9.00 2.31
C GLU A 87 27.32 -8.31 2.66
N PHE A 88 28.04 -7.76 1.67
CA PHE A 88 29.24 -6.94 1.91
C PHE A 88 28.90 -5.71 2.77
N TRP A 89 27.78 -5.04 2.51
CA TRP A 89 27.37 -3.89 3.30
C TRP A 89 27.02 -4.23 4.74
N ASP A 90 26.34 -5.36 4.98
CA ASP A 90 26.06 -5.85 6.34
C ASP A 90 27.34 -6.23 7.09
N LYS A 91 28.29 -6.89 6.42
CA LYS A 91 29.61 -7.21 6.99
C LYS A 91 30.41 -5.95 7.30
N SER A 92 30.57 -5.05 6.33
CA SER A 92 31.30 -3.79 6.53
C SER A 92 30.67 -2.96 7.65
N LYS A 93 29.34 -2.90 7.75
CA LYS A 93 28.64 -2.22 8.84
C LYS A 93 28.92 -2.83 10.21
N SER A 94 29.02 -4.15 10.27
CA SER A 94 29.35 -4.87 11.52
C SER A 94 30.81 -4.68 11.92
N THR A 95 31.71 -4.48 10.96
CA THR A 95 33.15 -4.34 11.18
C THR A 95 33.57 -2.91 11.50
N CYS A 96 33.14 -1.91 10.72
CA CYS A 96 33.59 -0.52 10.83
C CYS A 96 32.50 0.47 11.28
N GLY A 97 31.30 -0.02 11.58
CA GLY A 97 30.14 0.84 11.83
C GLY A 97 29.59 1.47 10.55
N TRP A 98 28.87 2.58 10.70
CA TRP A 98 28.21 3.25 9.59
C TRP A 98 29.20 4.10 8.78
N ASN A 99 29.48 3.70 7.54
CA ASN A 99 30.27 4.48 6.60
C ASN A 99 29.37 5.19 5.58
N GLY A 100 29.94 6.09 4.77
CA GLY A 100 29.15 6.89 3.83
C GLY A 100 28.41 6.07 2.76
N ALA A 101 28.86 4.85 2.45
CA ALA A 101 28.23 4.01 1.43
C ALA A 101 26.89 3.43 1.93
N HIS A 102 26.73 3.23 3.24
CA HIS A 102 25.48 2.75 3.83
C HIS A 102 24.31 3.74 3.72
N ASN A 103 24.57 5.01 3.40
CA ASN A 103 23.52 6.00 3.14
C ASN A 103 22.76 5.73 1.83
N PHE A 104 23.32 4.92 0.92
CA PHE A 104 22.77 4.70 -0.41
C PHE A 104 22.63 3.22 -0.71
N LEU A 105 21.57 2.88 -1.46
CA LEU A 105 21.46 1.56 -2.08
C LEU A 105 22.59 1.32 -3.10
N PRO A 106 22.90 0.06 -3.42
CA PRO A 106 23.94 -0.28 -4.41
C PRO A 106 23.61 0.33 -5.78
N HIS A 107 24.46 1.22 -6.29
CA HIS A 107 24.15 1.96 -7.51
C HIS A 107 25.39 2.43 -8.28
N ILE A 108 25.15 2.77 -9.53
CA ILE A 108 26.05 3.52 -10.40
C ILE A 108 25.34 4.81 -10.78
N THR A 109 25.96 5.95 -10.47
CA THR A 109 25.40 7.27 -10.82
C THR A 109 25.51 7.51 -12.32
N LEU A 110 24.37 7.70 -12.98
CA LEU A 110 24.30 8.07 -14.40
C LEU A 110 24.12 9.58 -14.58
N VAL A 111 23.29 10.20 -13.73
CA VAL A 111 23.09 11.65 -13.64
C VAL A 111 23.06 11.99 -12.16
N SER A 112 23.91 12.94 -11.76
CA SER A 112 23.98 13.45 -10.38
C SER A 112 22.69 14.17 -9.99
N PHE A 113 22.58 14.58 -8.72
CA PHE A 113 21.43 15.37 -8.28
C PHE A 113 21.20 16.61 -9.15
N PHE A 114 19.97 16.79 -9.59
CA PHE A 114 19.51 17.98 -10.32
C PHE A 114 18.15 18.41 -9.80
N LYS A 115 17.88 19.71 -9.83
CA LYS A 115 16.61 20.28 -9.38
C LYS A 115 15.68 20.51 -10.57
N ALA A 116 14.42 20.10 -10.44
CA ALA A 116 13.40 20.34 -11.45
C ALA A 116 12.05 20.71 -10.82
N PRO A 117 11.23 21.53 -11.49
CA PRO A 117 9.89 21.85 -11.00
C PRO A 117 8.96 20.62 -10.98
N ASP A 118 8.00 20.59 -10.06
CA ASP A 118 7.12 19.43 -9.82
C ASP A 118 6.29 19.00 -11.05
N ASP A 119 5.96 19.96 -11.93
CA ASP A 119 5.20 19.71 -13.16
C ASP A 119 5.96 18.89 -14.21
N THR A 120 7.29 18.86 -14.11
CA THR A 120 8.15 18.07 -15.01
C THR A 120 8.27 16.61 -14.59
N SER A 121 7.87 16.24 -13.37
CA SER A 121 8.07 14.90 -12.78
C SER A 121 7.63 13.74 -13.68
N LEU A 122 6.46 13.87 -14.31
CA LEU A 122 5.93 12.84 -15.22
C LEU A 122 6.75 12.73 -16.52
N ASN A 123 7.24 13.86 -17.05
CA ASN A 123 8.05 13.89 -18.25
C ASN A 123 9.44 13.28 -17.98
N LEU A 124 10.04 13.59 -16.81
CA LEU A 124 11.30 12.97 -16.37
C LEU A 124 11.18 11.45 -16.26
N ALA A 125 10.09 10.94 -15.69
CA ALA A 125 9.82 9.50 -15.58
C ALA A 125 9.60 8.83 -16.96
N LYS A 126 8.92 9.51 -17.89
CA LYS A 126 8.73 9.03 -19.27
C LYS A 126 10.04 8.99 -20.05
N ALA A 127 10.90 9.99 -19.87
CA ALA A 127 12.20 10.07 -20.54
C ALA A 127 13.07 8.85 -20.25
N VAL A 128 13.04 8.28 -19.03
CA VAL A 128 13.81 7.06 -18.69
C VAL A 128 13.47 5.91 -19.64
N ARG A 129 12.18 5.66 -19.89
CA ARG A 129 11.74 4.59 -20.79
C ARG A 129 12.15 4.89 -22.24
N GLN A 130 11.94 6.11 -22.68
CA GLN A 130 12.24 6.53 -24.05
C GLN A 130 13.75 6.46 -24.34
N VAL A 131 14.61 6.73 -23.36
CA VAL A 131 16.06 6.57 -23.52
C VAL A 131 16.45 5.12 -23.76
N VAL A 132 15.85 4.17 -23.03
CA VAL A 132 16.10 2.74 -23.24
C VAL A 132 15.65 2.32 -24.64
N GLU A 133 14.46 2.77 -25.06
CA GLU A 133 13.93 2.51 -26.42
C GLU A 133 14.82 3.12 -27.52
N ASN A 134 15.41 4.31 -27.28
CA ASN A 134 16.24 5.03 -28.25
C ASN A 134 17.67 4.51 -28.33
N VAL A 135 18.27 4.09 -27.21
CA VAL A 135 19.65 3.57 -27.19
C VAL A 135 19.69 2.12 -27.69
N GLY A 136 18.59 1.38 -27.50
CA GLY A 136 18.46 -0.01 -27.93
C GLY A 136 18.98 -1.01 -26.90
N ASP A 137 19.10 -2.26 -27.36
CA ASP A 137 19.37 -3.40 -26.50
C ASP A 137 20.73 -3.29 -25.77
N PRO A 138 20.80 -3.74 -24.51
CA PRO A 138 22.05 -3.80 -23.78
C PRO A 138 23.05 -4.75 -24.46
N PRO A 139 24.36 -4.56 -24.25
CA PRO A 139 25.36 -5.51 -24.71
C PRO A 139 25.03 -6.92 -24.21
N LYS A 140 25.18 -7.93 -25.06
CA LYS A 140 25.00 -9.35 -24.65
C LYS A 140 26.05 -9.80 -23.62
N CYS A 141 27.16 -9.07 -23.50
CA CYS A 141 28.23 -9.34 -22.56
C CYS A 141 27.89 -8.70 -21.21
N THR A 142 28.20 -9.41 -20.12
CA THR A 142 27.96 -8.93 -18.77
C THR A 142 28.89 -7.77 -18.42
N LEU A 143 28.41 -6.80 -17.64
CA LEU A 143 29.23 -5.66 -17.23
C LEU A 143 30.34 -6.13 -16.29
N LYS A 144 31.58 -6.16 -16.76
CA LYS A 144 32.75 -6.47 -15.93
C LYS A 144 33.01 -5.36 -14.92
N LEU A 145 33.06 -5.73 -13.65
CA LEU A 145 33.35 -4.86 -12.52
C LEU A 145 34.75 -5.16 -11.96
N GLU A 146 35.58 -4.13 -11.81
CA GLU A 146 36.96 -4.24 -11.33
C GLU A 146 37.09 -3.51 -9.98
N PRO A 147 37.59 -4.20 -8.93
CA PRO A 147 37.76 -3.57 -7.63
C PRO A 147 38.87 -2.52 -7.64
N TYR A 148 38.62 -1.42 -6.97
CA TYR A 148 39.58 -0.35 -6.72
C TYR A 148 39.56 0.00 -5.24
N VAL A 149 40.75 0.00 -4.64
CA VAL A 149 40.95 0.27 -3.22
C VAL A 149 41.96 1.41 -3.09
N SER A 150 41.59 2.42 -2.31
CA SER A 150 42.44 3.53 -1.91
C SER A 150 42.19 3.83 -0.43
N HIS A 151 43.12 4.52 0.22
CA HIS A 151 43.08 4.84 1.65
C HIS A 151 41.72 5.39 2.16
N ASN A 152 41.00 6.19 1.35
CA ASN A 152 39.75 6.84 1.76
C ASN A 152 38.52 6.37 0.97
N PHE A 153 38.70 5.47 0.02
CA PHE A 153 37.64 5.09 -0.91
C PHE A 153 37.86 3.69 -1.48
N MET A 154 36.81 2.88 -1.47
CA MET A 154 36.75 1.55 -2.06
C MET A 154 35.52 1.44 -2.96
N GLY A 155 35.68 0.87 -4.15
CA GLY A 155 34.59 0.77 -5.13
C GLY A 155 34.83 -0.28 -6.21
N LEU A 156 33.77 -0.59 -6.97
CA LEU A 156 33.81 -1.46 -8.14
C LEU A 156 33.59 -0.62 -9.40
N PHE A 157 34.60 -0.52 -10.27
CA PHE A 157 34.54 0.26 -11.51
C PHE A 157 34.12 -0.60 -12.68
N ILE A 158 33.30 -0.06 -13.58
CA ILE A 158 33.00 -0.74 -14.85
C ILE A 158 34.21 -0.60 -15.78
N SER A 159 34.62 -1.70 -16.42
CA SER A 159 35.64 -1.65 -17.47
C SER A 159 35.21 -0.72 -18.63
N GLU A 160 36.17 -0.04 -19.26
CA GLU A 160 35.85 0.96 -20.29
C GLU A 160 35.06 0.39 -21.47
N GLU A 161 35.30 -0.88 -21.83
CA GLU A 161 34.62 -1.60 -22.92
C GLU A 161 33.11 -1.72 -22.70
N HIS A 162 32.67 -1.79 -21.44
CA HIS A 162 31.28 -1.96 -21.07
C HIS A 162 30.62 -0.67 -20.59
N ALA A 163 31.41 0.32 -20.15
CA ALA A 163 30.91 1.60 -19.68
C ALA A 163 30.21 2.42 -20.78
N GLU A 164 30.57 2.21 -22.05
CA GLU A 164 30.07 3.01 -23.19
C GLU A 164 28.53 2.94 -23.33
N TYR A 165 27.91 1.81 -23.01
CA TYR A 165 26.45 1.68 -23.06
C TYR A 165 25.76 2.58 -22.02
N LEU A 166 26.20 2.52 -20.77
CA LEU A 166 25.63 3.35 -19.70
C LEU A 166 25.94 4.85 -19.91
N LYS A 167 27.12 5.18 -20.46
CA LYS A 167 27.45 6.56 -20.88
C LYS A 167 26.47 7.07 -21.94
N LYS A 168 26.16 6.24 -22.96
CA LYS A 168 25.16 6.59 -23.98
C LYS A 168 23.77 6.83 -23.37
N ILE A 169 23.34 5.98 -22.43
CA ILE A 169 22.07 6.16 -21.71
C ILE A 169 22.07 7.49 -20.95
N ALA A 170 23.11 7.79 -20.18
CA ALA A 170 23.22 9.03 -19.42
C ALA A 170 23.16 10.27 -20.34
N VAL A 171 23.94 10.28 -21.43
CA VAL A 171 23.99 11.39 -22.39
C VAL A 171 22.66 11.57 -23.12
N GLN A 172 22.01 10.49 -23.56
CA GLN A 172 20.71 10.57 -24.21
C GLN A 172 19.63 11.07 -23.25
N TYR A 173 19.66 10.65 -21.98
CA TYR A 173 18.74 11.16 -20.97
C TYR A 173 18.89 12.66 -20.77
N VAL A 174 20.12 13.16 -20.58
CA VAL A 174 20.40 14.59 -20.45
C VAL A 174 19.95 15.36 -21.69
N LYS A 175 20.24 14.88 -22.90
CA LYS A 175 19.80 15.51 -24.15
C LYS A 175 18.28 15.59 -24.25
N GLN A 176 17.59 14.52 -23.89
CA GLN A 176 16.14 14.44 -23.96
C GLN A 176 15.47 15.38 -22.96
N VAL A 177 15.91 15.38 -21.70
CA VAL A 177 15.35 16.27 -20.66
C VAL A 177 15.66 17.73 -20.96
N SER A 178 16.89 18.06 -21.38
CA SER A 178 17.29 19.43 -21.72
C SER A 178 16.54 19.99 -22.93
N SER A 179 16.06 19.12 -23.83
CA SER A 179 15.28 19.55 -25.00
C SER A 179 13.83 19.93 -24.66
N VAL A 180 13.28 19.36 -23.58
CA VAL A 180 11.87 19.56 -23.17
C VAL A 180 11.77 20.64 -22.10
N SER A 181 12.83 20.83 -21.32
CA SER A 181 12.83 21.69 -20.14
C SER A 181 14.20 22.31 -19.93
N SER A 182 14.25 23.59 -19.56
CA SER A 182 15.49 24.33 -19.27
C SER A 182 16.09 23.95 -17.92
N ILE A 183 16.28 22.65 -17.71
CA ILE A 183 16.88 22.06 -16.50
C ILE A 183 18.37 21.85 -16.78
N ASN A 184 19.22 22.20 -15.81
CA ASN A 184 20.64 21.92 -15.89
C ASN A 184 20.90 20.50 -15.37
N LEU A 185 21.32 19.59 -16.24
CA LEU A 185 21.72 18.23 -15.88
C LEU A 185 23.09 17.91 -16.46
N GLU A 186 23.89 17.17 -15.71
CA GLU A 186 25.21 16.70 -16.15
C GLU A 186 25.23 15.17 -16.20
N ALA A 187 25.60 14.62 -17.35
CA ALA A 187 25.78 13.18 -17.50
C ALA A 187 27.08 12.76 -16.83
N HIS A 188 27.01 11.81 -15.90
CA HIS A 188 28.19 11.27 -15.26
C HIS A 188 28.85 10.24 -16.17
N VAL A 189 29.85 10.67 -16.93
CA VAL A 189 30.50 9.84 -17.97
C VAL A 189 31.91 9.37 -17.60
N LYS A 190 32.45 9.86 -16.48
CA LYS A 190 33.79 9.48 -16.01
C LYS A 190 33.65 8.42 -14.93
N SER A 191 34.50 7.39 -14.98
CA SER A 191 34.69 6.48 -13.86
C SER A 191 33.37 5.92 -13.29
N LEU A 192 32.56 5.27 -14.11
CA LEU A 192 31.31 4.64 -13.64
C LEU A 192 31.66 3.54 -12.63
N HIS A 193 31.15 3.65 -11.41
CA HIS A 193 31.48 2.75 -10.32
C HIS A 193 30.33 2.57 -9.34
N ILE A 194 30.37 1.46 -8.61
CA ILE A 194 29.64 1.25 -7.36
C ILE A 194 30.57 1.61 -6.22
N THR A 195 30.16 2.52 -5.34
CA THR A 195 30.93 2.82 -4.12
C THR A 195 30.66 1.72 -3.09
N LEU A 196 31.69 1.11 -2.52
CA LEU A 196 31.57 0.08 -1.49
C LEU A 196 31.75 0.67 -0.08
N ALA A 197 32.75 1.53 0.09
CA ALA A 197 33.04 2.19 1.35
C ALA A 197 33.78 3.52 1.12
N TYR A 198 33.39 4.54 1.87
CA TYR A 198 34.08 5.84 1.99
C TYR A 198 33.66 6.52 3.30
N HIS A 199 34.41 7.52 3.76
CA HIS A 199 34.22 8.12 5.10
C HIS A 199 34.17 7.09 6.24
N PHE A 200 35.13 6.16 6.25
CA PHE A 200 35.37 5.23 7.36
C PHE A 200 36.61 5.68 8.15
N GLU A 201 36.74 5.23 9.40
CA GLU A 201 37.94 5.50 10.19
C GLU A 201 39.17 4.78 9.63
N GLU A 202 40.35 5.42 9.69
CA GLU A 202 41.61 4.83 9.19
C GLU A 202 41.94 3.48 9.82
N SER A 203 41.51 3.26 11.07
CA SER A 203 41.64 2.00 11.82
C SER A 203 40.95 0.81 11.14
N SER A 204 39.90 1.08 10.36
CA SER A 204 39.08 0.05 9.70
C SER A 204 39.55 -0.29 8.28
N TYR A 205 40.60 0.37 7.77
CA TYR A 205 41.03 0.25 6.38
C TYR A 205 41.44 -1.18 5.99
N GLU A 206 42.27 -1.85 6.79
CA GLU A 206 42.76 -3.21 6.47
C GLU A 206 41.65 -4.27 6.51
N ASP A 207 40.71 -4.13 7.44
CA ASP A 207 39.57 -5.04 7.53
C ASP A 207 38.62 -4.87 6.33
N LEU A 208 38.32 -3.62 5.96
CA LEU A 208 37.51 -3.31 4.79
C LEU A 208 38.18 -3.76 3.50
N LYS A 209 39.50 -3.56 3.37
CA LYS A 209 40.28 -4.02 2.22
C LYS A 209 40.19 -5.54 2.06
N THR A 210 40.32 -6.27 3.16
CA THR A 210 40.18 -7.74 3.18
C THR A 210 38.78 -8.15 2.70
N LEU A 211 37.72 -7.50 3.18
CA LEU A 211 36.35 -7.75 2.72
C LEU A 211 36.15 -7.48 1.22
N VAL A 212 36.80 -6.44 0.67
CA VAL A 212 36.74 -6.14 -0.77
C VAL A 212 37.50 -7.19 -1.59
N GLU A 213 38.65 -7.64 -1.12
CA GLU A 213 39.45 -8.69 -1.79
C GLU A 213 38.75 -10.05 -1.78
N GLU A 214 38.00 -10.37 -0.73
CA GLU A 214 37.15 -11.57 -0.66
C GLU A 214 35.93 -11.51 -1.59
N MET A 215 35.46 -10.30 -1.90
CA MET A 215 34.30 -10.10 -2.77
C MET A 215 34.70 -10.25 -4.24
N GLN A 216 34.51 -11.45 -4.80
CA GLN A 216 34.59 -11.69 -6.24
C GLN A 216 33.24 -11.36 -6.91
N PRO A 217 33.11 -10.27 -7.70
CA PRO A 217 31.82 -9.89 -8.28
C PRO A 217 31.26 -10.98 -9.19
N VAL A 218 30.00 -11.37 -8.99
CA VAL A 218 29.34 -12.40 -9.81
C VAL A 218 29.31 -11.97 -11.29
N GLU A 219 29.73 -12.86 -12.20
CA GLU A 219 29.82 -12.56 -13.64
C GLU A 219 28.45 -12.24 -14.25
N HIS A 220 27.36 -12.86 -13.78
CA HIS A 220 26.01 -12.62 -14.27
C HIS A 220 25.27 -11.59 -13.42
N SER A 221 25.21 -10.35 -13.91
CA SER A 221 24.50 -9.24 -13.28
C SER A 221 23.34 -8.74 -14.14
N SER A 222 22.16 -8.65 -13.54
CA SER A 222 21.00 -7.97 -14.13
C SER A 222 20.96 -6.54 -13.62
N TRP A 223 20.53 -5.58 -14.44
CA TRP A 223 20.56 -4.17 -14.07
C TRP A 223 19.19 -3.53 -14.22
N GLU A 224 18.92 -2.49 -13.42
CA GLU A 224 17.71 -1.70 -13.51
C GLU A 224 18.05 -0.21 -13.45
N LEU A 225 17.53 0.54 -14.42
CA LEU A 225 17.62 1.99 -14.44
C LEU A 225 16.54 2.58 -13.56
N ARG A 226 16.92 3.38 -12.57
CA ARG A 226 16.01 3.91 -11.55
C ARG A 226 16.15 5.41 -11.43
N LEU A 227 15.03 6.12 -11.61
CA LEU A 227 14.92 7.54 -11.34
C LEU A 227 14.28 7.74 -9.96
N TYR A 228 15.01 8.38 -9.07
CA TYR A 228 14.55 8.73 -7.73
C TYR A 228 14.32 10.24 -7.62
N SER A 229 13.53 10.63 -6.62
CA SER A 229 13.42 12.01 -6.18
C SER A 229 13.37 12.11 -4.67
N ARG A 230 13.83 13.23 -4.14
CA ARG A 230 13.77 13.56 -2.72
C ARG A 230 13.39 15.02 -2.51
N ASP A 231 12.97 15.33 -1.30
CA ASP A 231 12.75 16.71 -0.88
C ASP A 231 14.11 17.40 -0.63
N PRO A 232 14.43 18.51 -1.31
CA PRO A 232 15.73 19.17 -1.19
C PRO A 232 16.00 19.74 0.22
N ARG A 233 14.98 19.98 1.03
CA ARG A 233 15.14 20.52 2.40
C ARG A 233 15.94 19.58 3.29
N PHE A 234 15.79 18.27 3.07
CA PHE A 234 16.40 17.24 3.90
C PHE A 234 17.66 16.63 3.27
N ALA A 235 18.26 17.29 2.27
CA ALA A 235 19.44 16.78 1.55
C ALA A 235 20.67 16.53 2.45
N ASN A 236 20.78 17.24 3.58
CA ASN A 236 21.85 17.11 4.57
C ASN A 236 21.40 16.44 5.89
N HIS A 237 20.20 15.85 5.90
CA HIS A 237 19.68 15.18 7.09
C HIS A 237 19.95 13.68 7.02
N GLN A 238 20.20 13.09 8.19
CA GLN A 238 20.23 11.64 8.34
C GLN A 238 18.79 11.11 8.43
N VAL A 239 18.54 9.92 7.90
CA VAL A 239 17.22 9.29 7.93
C VAL A 239 17.18 8.21 9.02
N TYR A 240 16.16 8.28 9.86
CA TYR A 240 15.91 7.35 10.95
C TYR A 240 14.52 6.72 10.81
N LYS A 241 14.45 5.39 10.90
CA LYS A 241 13.16 4.67 10.84
C LYS A 241 12.58 4.52 12.24
N VAL A 242 11.29 4.82 12.40
CA VAL A 242 10.56 4.66 13.67
C VAL A 242 10.38 3.17 13.98
N THR A 243 10.96 2.73 15.09
CA THR A 243 10.87 1.36 15.62
C THR A 243 9.83 1.21 16.72
N GLN A 244 9.40 2.31 17.34
CA GLN A 244 8.36 2.32 18.36
C GLN A 244 7.42 3.53 18.17
N GLY A 245 6.11 3.30 18.26
CA GLY A 245 5.13 4.38 18.16
C GLY A 245 5.12 5.26 19.43
N TYR A 246 4.82 6.55 19.26
CA TYR A 246 4.74 7.52 20.36
C TYR A 246 3.64 8.53 20.10
N SER A 247 2.80 8.77 21.11
CA SER A 247 1.78 9.82 21.08
C SER A 247 2.28 11.03 21.87
N PRO A 248 2.28 12.23 21.28
CA PRO A 248 2.82 13.42 21.91
C PRO A 248 1.98 13.84 23.12
N GLN A 249 2.65 14.17 24.21
CA GLN A 249 2.12 14.72 25.46
C GLN A 249 2.20 16.25 25.49
N ALA A 250 3.12 16.84 24.74
CA ALA A 250 3.28 18.29 24.59
C ALA A 250 3.16 18.73 23.11
N SER A 251 2.94 20.03 22.88
CA SER A 251 2.67 20.59 21.55
C SER A 251 3.89 20.65 20.63
N ASP A 252 5.09 20.59 21.21
CA ASP A 252 6.39 20.58 20.54
C ASP A 252 6.91 19.17 20.27
N GLU A 253 6.19 18.13 20.70
CA GLU A 253 6.54 16.73 20.49
C GLU A 253 5.94 16.18 19.19
N LEU A 254 6.71 15.32 18.51
CA LEU A 254 6.31 14.71 17.25
C LEU A 254 5.60 13.35 17.47
N GLU A 255 4.44 13.17 16.85
CA GLU A 255 3.76 11.86 16.79
C GLU A 255 4.59 10.88 15.96
N LEU A 256 5.00 9.76 16.57
CA LEU A 256 5.77 8.71 15.89
C LEU A 256 4.86 7.56 15.47
N VAL A 257 4.77 7.33 14.17
CA VAL A 257 4.05 6.20 13.59
C VAL A 257 5.05 5.10 13.23
N LEU A 258 4.79 3.86 13.67
CA LEU A 258 5.64 2.71 13.38
C LEU A 258 5.92 2.58 11.87
N GLY A 259 7.20 2.53 11.51
CA GLY A 259 7.64 2.41 10.12
C GLY A 259 7.77 3.73 9.35
N ASP A 260 7.38 4.87 9.92
CA ASP A 260 7.68 6.19 9.36
C ASP A 260 9.21 6.44 9.34
N TYR A 261 9.63 7.37 8.50
CA TYR A 261 10.99 7.88 8.46
C TYR A 261 11.03 9.29 9.04
N ILE A 262 12.07 9.58 9.82
CA ILE A 262 12.30 10.88 10.43
C ILE A 262 13.62 11.42 9.88
N TYR A 263 13.59 12.64 9.38
CA TYR A 263 14.78 13.40 9.02
C TYR A 263 15.32 14.11 10.25
N ILE A 264 16.58 13.85 10.60
CA ILE A 264 17.26 14.42 11.77
C ILE A 264 18.60 15.02 11.31
N GLU A 265 18.90 16.26 11.70
CA GLU A 265 20.22 16.84 11.44
C GLU A 265 21.28 16.16 12.32
N GLU A 266 22.48 15.93 11.78
CA GLU A 266 23.55 15.23 12.50
C GLU A 266 23.92 15.89 13.84
N LYS A 267 23.83 17.22 13.91
CA LYS A 267 24.16 18.01 15.11
C LYS A 267 23.17 17.82 16.27
N GLU A 268 21.95 17.35 16.00
CA GLU A 268 20.93 17.19 17.03
C GLU A 268 21.33 16.14 18.08
N PHE A 269 22.07 15.11 17.65
CA PHE A 269 22.58 14.08 18.57
C PHE A 269 23.67 14.61 19.50
N ASP A 270 24.47 15.58 19.06
CA ASP A 270 25.52 16.19 19.88
C ASP A 270 24.96 17.21 20.89
N ILE A 271 23.82 17.83 20.56
CA ILE A 271 23.20 18.88 21.38
C ILE A 271 22.25 18.28 22.43
N SER A 272 21.64 17.12 22.16
CA SER A 272 20.64 16.50 23.02
C SER A 272 21.23 16.03 24.37
N PRO A 273 20.82 16.62 25.52
CA PRO A 273 21.31 16.21 26.83
C PRO A 273 20.55 15.00 27.42
N ASP A 274 19.33 14.75 26.95
CA ASP A 274 18.38 13.79 27.53
C ASP A 274 17.94 12.68 26.55
N GLY A 275 18.45 12.69 25.32
CA GLY A 275 18.12 11.73 24.27
C GLY A 275 16.90 12.11 23.43
N TRP A 276 16.32 13.30 23.65
CA TRP A 276 15.31 13.87 22.75
C TRP A 276 15.97 14.69 21.66
N VAL A 277 15.60 14.44 20.41
CA VAL A 277 16.18 15.11 19.25
C VAL A 277 15.07 15.77 18.44
N HIS A 278 15.37 16.90 17.80
CA HIS A 278 14.42 17.53 16.90
C HIS A 278 14.49 16.86 15.52
N GLY A 279 13.33 16.53 14.95
CA GLY A 279 13.25 15.86 13.65
C GLY A 279 11.99 16.22 12.88
N THR A 280 11.96 15.83 11.60
CA THR A 280 10.80 16.03 10.72
C THR A 280 10.28 14.70 10.18
N SER A 281 8.99 14.43 10.36
CA SER A 281 8.32 13.23 9.84
C SER A 281 8.21 13.27 8.31
N TRP A 282 8.66 12.20 7.66
CA TRP A 282 8.51 12.00 6.22
C TRP A 282 7.05 11.82 5.81
N LEU A 283 6.26 11.13 6.63
CA LEU A 283 4.85 10.85 6.35
C LEU A 283 3.98 12.11 6.40
N THR A 284 4.26 13.02 7.33
CA THR A 284 3.38 14.17 7.64
C THR A 284 3.99 15.54 7.32
N GLY A 285 5.31 15.62 7.14
CA GLY A 285 6.04 16.90 6.98
C GLY A 285 6.11 17.74 8.26
N LEU A 286 5.55 17.26 9.38
CA LEU A 286 5.59 17.95 10.67
C LEU A 286 6.94 17.78 11.35
N ASN A 287 7.37 18.81 12.06
CA ASN A 287 8.57 18.79 12.89
C ASN A 287 8.21 18.82 14.38
N GLY A 288 9.12 18.35 15.21
CA GLY A 288 8.98 18.33 16.66
C GLY A 288 10.08 17.50 17.32
N TYR A 289 10.08 17.50 18.64
CA TYR A 289 10.97 16.68 19.45
C TYR A 289 10.48 15.23 19.50
N LEU A 290 11.42 14.30 19.42
CA LEU A 290 11.14 12.87 19.54
C LEU A 290 12.21 12.16 20.40
N PRO A 291 11.87 11.07 21.10
CA PRO A 291 12.86 10.22 21.74
C PRO A 291 13.71 9.50 20.68
N ALA A 292 15.00 9.81 20.59
CA ALA A 292 15.89 9.22 19.58
C ALA A 292 15.93 7.68 19.64
N VAL A 293 15.81 7.13 20.85
CA VAL A 293 15.79 5.68 21.13
C VAL A 293 14.63 4.93 20.46
N TYR A 294 13.57 5.63 20.04
CA TYR A 294 12.45 5.03 19.32
C TYR A 294 12.67 4.96 17.81
N THR A 295 13.87 5.34 17.37
CA THR A 295 14.25 5.35 15.97
C THR A 295 15.58 4.63 15.74
N ARG A 296 15.82 4.21 14.50
CA ARG A 296 17.07 3.57 14.09
C ARG A 296 17.55 4.14 12.77
N ARG A 297 18.84 4.51 12.69
CA ARG A 297 19.46 5.02 11.46
C ARG A 297 19.29 4.03 10.30
N THR A 298 18.83 4.53 9.16
CA THR A 298 18.58 3.77 7.93
C THR A 298 19.17 4.50 6.72
N ALA A 299 19.23 3.86 5.56
CA ALA A 299 19.78 4.48 4.36
C ALA A 299 18.92 5.69 3.96
N GLU A 300 19.55 6.78 3.51
CA GLU A 300 18.81 7.96 3.03
C GLU A 300 17.90 7.62 1.86
N THR A 301 18.36 6.70 1.01
CA THR A 301 17.59 6.22 -0.15
C THR A 301 16.26 5.55 0.21
N ASP A 302 16.08 5.09 1.45
CA ASP A 302 14.82 4.48 1.90
C ASP A 302 13.68 5.51 1.99
N ALA A 303 14.02 6.79 2.20
CA ALA A 303 13.06 7.89 2.22
C ALA A 303 12.82 8.49 0.82
N TRP A 304 13.55 8.05 -0.21
CA TRP A 304 13.41 8.61 -1.56
C TRP A 304 12.24 7.99 -2.32
N THR A 305 11.58 8.81 -3.14
CA THR A 305 10.50 8.36 -4.00
C THR A 305 11.07 7.80 -5.30
N LEU A 306 10.88 6.50 -5.56
CA LEU A 306 11.14 5.90 -6.87
C LEU A 306 10.04 6.32 -7.87
N LEU A 307 10.40 7.08 -8.91
CA LEU A 307 9.48 7.52 -9.97
C LEU A 307 9.35 6.48 -11.07
N LYS A 308 10.47 5.91 -11.51
CA LYS A 308 10.51 4.97 -12.62
C LYS A 308 11.65 3.99 -12.45
N ALA A 309 11.35 2.72 -12.73
CA ALA A 309 12.33 1.66 -12.84
C ALA A 309 12.16 0.97 -14.21
N VAL A 310 13.26 0.69 -14.91
CA VAL A 310 13.28 -0.01 -16.20
C VAL A 310 14.41 -1.04 -16.18
N SER A 311 14.07 -2.32 -16.30
CA SER A 311 15.04 -3.40 -16.30
C SER A 311 15.83 -3.45 -17.61
N LEU A 312 17.15 -3.61 -17.51
CA LEU A 312 18.08 -3.87 -18.61
C LEU A 312 18.34 -5.38 -18.63
N GLY A 313 17.54 -6.12 -19.38
CA GLY A 313 17.70 -7.57 -19.52
C GLY A 313 16.95 -8.08 -20.75
N ASN A 314 17.54 -9.05 -21.45
CA ASN A 314 16.97 -9.66 -22.66
C ASN A 314 15.66 -10.40 -22.32
N ASN A 315 14.54 -9.70 -22.45
CA ASN A 315 13.26 -10.33 -22.77
C ASN A 315 13.01 -10.08 -24.26
N CYS A 316 13.27 -11.14 -25.03
CA CYS A 316 13.12 -11.26 -26.47
C CYS A 316 11.88 -10.52 -27.01
N SER A 317 12.11 -9.53 -27.86
CA SER A 317 11.11 -9.03 -28.80
C SER A 317 10.89 -10.08 -29.88
N ASP A 318 9.86 -10.92 -29.74
CA ASP A 318 9.05 -11.47 -30.84
C ASP A 318 8.11 -12.56 -30.31
N CYS A 319 6.90 -12.17 -29.88
CA CYS A 319 5.77 -13.11 -29.78
C CYS A 319 4.49 -12.41 -30.23
N LYS A 320 4.42 -12.06 -31.52
CA LYS A 320 3.15 -12.08 -32.23
C LYS A 320 2.74 -13.55 -32.37
N SER A 321 1.59 -13.89 -31.80
CA SER A 321 0.61 -14.87 -32.29
C SER A 321 1.08 -16.22 -32.87
N GLU A 322 0.49 -17.28 -32.31
CA GLU A 322 0.26 -18.62 -32.89
C GLU A 322 1.23 -19.76 -32.52
N SER A 323 0.72 -20.65 -31.66
CA SER A 323 0.79 -22.12 -31.71
C SER A 323 2.09 -22.79 -32.18
N GLY A 324 2.69 -23.61 -31.30
CA GLY A 324 3.64 -24.63 -31.71
C GLY A 324 4.31 -25.33 -30.53
N SER A 325 3.84 -26.54 -30.22
CA SER A 325 4.42 -27.48 -29.27
C SER A 325 5.78 -28.03 -29.70
N ASN A 326 6.62 -28.37 -28.71
CA ASN A 326 7.76 -29.32 -28.74
C ASN A 326 9.02 -28.80 -29.48
N THR A 327 10.26 -28.90 -29.01
CA THR A 327 10.96 -29.63 -27.93
C THR A 327 12.20 -28.81 -27.54
N ASP A 328 12.79 -29.06 -26.36
CA ASP A 328 14.21 -29.47 -26.24
C ASP A 328 14.67 -29.45 -24.78
N SER A 329 14.51 -30.63 -24.18
CA SER A 329 15.32 -31.12 -23.07
C SER A 329 16.76 -31.22 -23.52
N GLU A 330 17.68 -30.51 -22.88
CA GLU A 330 19.07 -30.93 -22.69
C GLU A 330 19.70 -30.04 -21.60
N MET A 331 20.34 -30.65 -20.60
CA MET A 331 20.99 -30.06 -19.40
C MET A 331 20.24 -30.11 -18.05
N ALA A 332 19.25 -30.99 -17.90
CA ALA A 332 18.79 -31.44 -16.58
C ALA A 332 19.74 -32.53 -16.03
N GLY A 333 20.85 -32.10 -15.42
CA GLY A 333 21.76 -32.96 -14.68
C GLY A 333 21.55 -32.79 -13.17
N THR A 334 20.90 -33.79 -12.56
CA THR A 334 20.90 -34.07 -11.11
C THR A 334 20.08 -33.11 -10.23
N TYR A 335 18.80 -33.45 -10.00
CA TYR A 335 17.93 -33.24 -8.82
C TYR A 335 16.47 -33.09 -9.31
N PRO A 336 15.54 -34.01 -8.95
CA PRO A 336 14.18 -33.99 -9.48
C PRO A 336 13.37 -32.89 -8.78
N HIS A 337 13.27 -31.71 -9.41
CA HIS A 337 12.58 -30.54 -8.87
C HIS A 337 11.16 -30.34 -9.42
N GLU A 338 10.65 -31.29 -10.21
CA GLU A 338 9.35 -31.19 -10.90
C GLU A 338 8.12 -31.30 -9.98
N ASP A 339 8.29 -31.66 -8.71
CA ASP A 339 7.18 -31.76 -7.73
C ASP A 339 7.08 -30.53 -6.80
N ALA A 340 7.97 -29.55 -6.86
CA ALA A 340 8.03 -28.49 -5.85
C ALA A 340 6.83 -27.52 -5.87
N ALA A 341 6.27 -27.22 -7.05
CA ALA A 341 5.09 -26.35 -7.17
C ALA A 341 3.82 -27.07 -6.67
N ASP A 342 3.66 -28.34 -7.04
CA ASP A 342 2.57 -29.20 -6.58
C ASP A 342 2.69 -29.52 -5.09
N LEU A 343 3.90 -29.79 -4.60
CA LEU A 343 4.17 -30.02 -3.19
C LEU A 343 3.95 -28.74 -2.37
N ALA A 344 4.30 -27.55 -2.88
CA ALA A 344 4.00 -26.28 -2.21
C ALA A 344 2.50 -25.98 -2.20
N TYR A 345 1.78 -26.27 -3.29
CA TYR A 345 0.33 -26.18 -3.35
C TYR A 345 -0.31 -27.15 -2.35
N LYS A 346 0.03 -28.45 -2.42
CA LYS A 346 -0.45 -29.51 -1.52
C LYS A 346 -0.09 -29.23 -0.06
N LYS A 347 1.15 -28.91 0.27
CA LYS A 347 1.57 -28.54 1.64
C LYS A 347 0.86 -27.31 2.14
N SER A 348 0.62 -26.31 1.29
CA SER A 348 -0.16 -25.15 1.72
C SER A 348 -1.63 -25.48 1.91
N GLU A 349 -2.20 -26.37 1.10
CA GLU A 349 -3.57 -26.85 1.23
C GLU A 349 -3.70 -27.72 2.47
N GLU A 350 -2.76 -28.62 2.73
CA GLU A 350 -2.65 -29.41 3.97
C GLU A 350 -2.49 -28.48 5.16
N THR A 351 -1.58 -27.51 5.11
CA THR A 351 -1.41 -26.52 6.20
C THR A 351 -2.67 -25.69 6.38
N TYR A 352 -3.36 -25.32 5.29
CA TYR A 352 -4.58 -24.53 5.34
C TYR A 352 -5.79 -25.37 5.76
N GLN A 353 -5.84 -26.66 5.45
CA GLN A 353 -6.87 -27.60 5.89
C GLN A 353 -6.63 -28.02 7.33
N GLU A 354 -5.37 -28.17 7.76
CA GLU A 354 -4.99 -28.33 9.17
C GLU A 354 -5.31 -27.06 9.95
N TRP A 355 -5.02 -25.88 9.39
CA TRP A 355 -5.45 -24.61 9.94
C TRP A 355 -6.97 -24.50 9.95
N ASP A 356 -7.67 -24.82 8.87
CA ASP A 356 -9.13 -24.74 8.78
C ASP A 356 -9.81 -25.77 9.68
N LYS A 357 -9.19 -26.94 9.90
CA LYS A 357 -9.63 -27.95 10.87
C LYS A 357 -9.33 -27.52 12.29
N TYR A 358 -8.13 -27.02 12.58
CA TYR A 358 -7.75 -26.43 13.86
C TYR A 358 -8.68 -25.27 14.19
N TRP A 359 -8.91 -24.36 13.24
CA TRP A 359 -9.83 -23.25 13.36
C TRP A 359 -11.25 -23.74 13.44
N SER A 360 -11.67 -24.77 12.72
CA SER A 360 -13.00 -25.39 12.88
C SER A 360 -13.16 -26.06 14.24
N GLU A 361 -12.10 -26.62 14.83
CA GLU A 361 -12.08 -27.21 16.17
C GLU A 361 -12.06 -26.13 17.26
N VAL A 362 -11.25 -25.09 17.13
CA VAL A 362 -11.28 -23.86 17.94
C VAL A 362 -12.62 -23.14 17.76
N MET A 363 -13.24 -23.26 16.59
CA MET A 363 -14.53 -22.67 16.30
C MET A 363 -15.66 -23.51 16.92
N ASN A 364 -15.63 -24.83 16.82
CA ASN A 364 -16.71 -25.68 17.29
C ASN A 364 -16.60 -26.02 18.80
N SER A 365 -15.38 -26.08 19.34
CA SER A 365 -15.16 -26.23 20.78
C SER A 365 -15.29 -24.86 21.44
N ARG A 366 -16.09 -24.74 22.51
CA ARG A 366 -16.27 -23.49 23.28
C ARG A 366 -15.04 -23.16 24.16
N SER A 367 -13.83 -23.49 23.72
CA SER A 367 -12.62 -23.51 24.54
C SER A 367 -11.49 -22.68 23.90
N ASP A 368 -10.97 -21.73 24.69
CA ASP A 368 -9.80 -20.85 24.56
C ASP A 368 -9.38 -20.35 23.15
N SER A 369 -9.70 -19.07 22.88
CA SER A 369 -9.33 -18.29 21.69
C SER A 369 -7.80 -18.16 21.52
N ILE A 370 -7.33 -17.94 20.27
CA ILE A 370 -5.94 -17.62 19.96
C ILE A 370 -5.40 -16.43 20.78
N LEU A 371 -6.28 -15.51 21.19
CA LEU A 371 -5.95 -14.39 22.07
C LEU A 371 -5.54 -14.84 23.47
N THR A 372 -6.10 -15.96 23.96
CA THR A 372 -5.75 -16.58 25.24
C THR A 372 -4.49 -17.44 25.15
N ILE A 373 -4.17 -17.97 23.96
CA ILE A 373 -3.01 -18.86 23.75
C ILE A 373 -1.72 -18.05 23.49
N THR A 374 -1.81 -16.90 22.82
CA THR A 374 -0.64 -16.09 22.43
C THR A 374 -0.23 -15.05 23.47
N GLN A 375 -1.12 -14.70 24.41
CA GLN A 375 -0.82 -13.86 25.56
C GLN A 375 -0.75 -14.76 26.79
N GLY A 376 0.47 -15.13 27.22
CA GLY A 376 0.74 -15.94 28.42
C GLY A 376 0.37 -15.29 29.76
N LEU A 377 -0.70 -14.50 29.79
CA LEU A 377 -1.30 -13.87 30.97
C LEU A 377 -2.82 -14.00 30.82
N PRO A 378 -3.53 -14.56 31.81
CA PRO A 378 -4.99 -14.55 31.79
C PRO A 378 -5.45 -13.10 31.88
N MET A 379 -5.90 -12.54 30.77
CA MET A 379 -6.60 -11.25 30.78
C MET A 379 -7.88 -11.46 31.60
N ASN A 380 -7.90 -10.89 32.81
CA ASN A 380 -8.99 -11.08 33.76
C ASN A 380 -10.29 -10.50 33.18
N TRP A 381 -11.11 -11.36 32.60
CA TRP A 381 -12.40 -11.05 32.00
C TRP A 381 -13.54 -11.03 33.04
N GLU A 382 -13.24 -10.79 34.32
CA GLU A 382 -14.21 -10.71 35.43
C GLU A 382 -15.28 -9.60 35.28
N LEU A 383 -15.32 -8.87 34.16
CA LEU A 383 -16.49 -8.11 33.72
C LEU A 383 -17.67 -9.01 33.27
N SER A 384 -17.48 -10.32 33.10
CA SER A 384 -18.57 -11.28 32.86
C SER A 384 -19.45 -11.52 34.09
N LYS A 385 -18.90 -11.44 35.30
CA LYS A 385 -19.68 -11.50 36.54
C LYS A 385 -20.47 -10.21 36.76
N ALA A 386 -19.93 -9.06 36.34
CA ALA A 386 -20.68 -7.81 36.29
C ALA A 386 -21.83 -7.85 35.26
N ALA A 387 -21.68 -8.61 34.16
CA ALA A 387 -22.74 -8.83 33.17
C ALA A 387 -23.81 -9.85 33.64
N GLU A 388 -23.46 -10.80 34.51
CA GLU A 388 -24.42 -11.68 35.20
C GLU A 388 -25.14 -10.99 36.38
N GLU A 389 -24.47 -10.08 37.09
CA GLU A 389 -25.10 -9.20 38.09
C GLU A 389 -25.97 -8.10 37.44
N MET A 390 -25.64 -7.64 36.23
CA MET A 390 -26.51 -6.77 35.43
C MET A 390 -27.73 -7.50 34.88
N LYS A 391 -27.63 -8.81 34.56
CA LYS A 391 -28.77 -9.62 34.10
C LYS A 391 -29.83 -9.85 35.19
N ASN A 392 -29.44 -9.80 36.47
CA ASN A 392 -30.37 -9.98 37.59
C ASN A 392 -31.02 -8.68 38.09
N ASN A 393 -30.60 -7.52 37.57
CA ASN A 393 -31.21 -6.21 37.84
C ASN A 393 -32.09 -5.67 36.70
N ILE A 394 -32.37 -6.49 35.67
CA ILE A 394 -33.26 -6.16 34.53
C ILE A 394 -34.58 -6.94 34.68
N THR A 395 -35.20 -6.80 35.84
CA THR A 395 -36.56 -7.28 36.12
C THR A 395 -37.33 -6.23 36.91
N ASN A 396 -37.25 -4.95 36.49
CA ASN A 396 -38.18 -3.86 36.86
C ASN A 396 -37.77 -2.56 36.13
N GLY A 397 -38.35 -2.28 34.96
CA GLY A 397 -38.22 -0.97 34.30
C GLY A 397 -38.03 -1.02 32.78
N THR A 398 -38.90 -0.32 32.06
CA THR A 398 -39.00 -0.22 30.59
C THR A 398 -37.82 0.51 29.92
N SER A 399 -36.63 -0.08 29.89
CA SER A 399 -35.48 0.49 29.14
C SER A 399 -35.37 -0.13 27.74
N LYS A 400 -35.74 0.63 26.70
CA LYS A 400 -35.52 0.25 25.29
C LYS A 400 -34.01 0.12 25.05
N SER A 401 -33.52 -1.11 24.84
CA SER A 401 -32.11 -1.37 24.52
C SER A 401 -31.66 -0.52 23.31
N ARG A 402 -30.62 0.30 23.49
CA ARG A 402 -30.06 1.15 22.42
C ARG A 402 -29.43 0.27 21.33
N ARG A 403 -29.75 0.56 20.06
CA ARG A 403 -29.28 -0.16 18.87
C ARG A 403 -27.87 0.24 18.46
N TRP A 404 -27.08 -0.70 17.95
CA TRP A 404 -25.74 -0.44 17.41
C TRP A 404 -25.77 -0.26 15.89
N VAL A 405 -24.98 0.70 15.42
CA VAL A 405 -24.64 0.89 14.00
C VAL A 405 -23.12 0.96 13.90
N PHE A 406 -22.54 0.13 13.04
CA PHE A 406 -21.09 0.00 12.86
C PHE A 406 -20.67 0.40 11.45
N ALA A 407 -19.43 0.87 11.31
CA ALA A 407 -18.77 1.05 10.02
C ALA A 407 -17.41 0.38 10.04
N LEU A 408 -17.09 -0.41 9.02
CA LEU A 408 -15.88 -1.20 8.91
C LEU A 408 -15.17 -0.94 7.58
N ARG A 409 -13.89 -0.56 7.61
CA ARG A 409 -13.05 -0.52 6.40
C ARG A 409 -12.75 -1.96 5.94
N HIS A 410 -12.69 -2.20 4.64
CA HIS A 410 -12.25 -3.49 4.10
C HIS A 410 -10.84 -3.89 4.61
N GLY A 411 -10.54 -5.19 4.55
CA GLY A 411 -9.22 -5.76 4.90
C GLY A 411 -8.10 -5.43 3.91
N GLU A 412 -6.91 -5.98 4.13
CA GLU A 412 -5.74 -5.83 3.26
C GLU A 412 -6.02 -6.22 1.80
N ARG A 413 -5.60 -5.36 0.86
CA ARG A 413 -5.83 -5.52 -0.58
C ARG A 413 -4.61 -6.09 -1.29
N VAL A 414 -4.85 -6.97 -2.26
CA VAL A 414 -3.77 -7.54 -3.10
C VAL A 414 -3.03 -6.47 -3.91
N ASP A 415 -3.75 -5.54 -4.54
CA ASP A 415 -3.14 -4.52 -5.41
C ASP A 415 -2.15 -3.58 -4.70
N LEU A 416 -2.44 -3.21 -3.46
CA LEU A 416 -1.57 -2.39 -2.62
C LEU A 416 -0.40 -3.17 -2.01
N THR A 417 -0.50 -4.49 -1.91
CA THR A 417 0.55 -5.36 -1.32
C THR A 417 1.60 -5.78 -2.35
N TYR A 418 1.20 -6.07 -3.59
CA TYR A 418 2.09 -6.70 -4.60
C TYR A 418 2.38 -5.85 -5.84
N GLY A 419 1.65 -4.74 -6.09
CA GLY A 419 1.81 -3.95 -7.31
C GLY A 419 1.21 -4.66 -8.54
N PRO A 420 1.98 -4.95 -9.62
CA PRO A 420 1.47 -5.57 -10.86
C PRO A 420 1.20 -7.09 -10.69
N TRP A 421 0.32 -7.43 -9.76
CA TRP A 421 0.06 -8.81 -9.34
C TRP A 421 -0.66 -9.66 -10.39
N VAL A 422 -1.59 -9.07 -11.16
CA VAL A 422 -2.36 -9.79 -12.20
C VAL A 422 -1.47 -10.36 -13.31
N PRO A 423 -0.64 -9.58 -14.02
CA PRO A 423 0.23 -10.16 -15.05
C PRO A 423 1.24 -11.15 -14.48
N HIS A 424 1.63 -11.02 -13.21
CA HIS A 424 2.54 -11.95 -12.55
C HIS A 424 1.88 -13.30 -12.24
N CYS A 425 0.60 -13.29 -11.83
CA CYS A 425 -0.11 -14.48 -11.34
C CYS A 425 -0.98 -15.17 -12.41
N PHE A 426 -1.20 -14.58 -13.58
CA PHE A 426 -2.00 -15.21 -14.64
C PHE A 426 -1.12 -15.77 -15.75
N GLU A 427 -1.14 -17.10 -15.91
CA GLU A 427 -0.45 -17.85 -16.96
C GLU A 427 -1.49 -18.43 -17.91
N ASN A 428 -1.48 -18.04 -19.19
CA ASN A 428 -2.50 -18.43 -20.17
C ASN A 428 -3.95 -18.28 -19.66
N ASP A 429 -4.26 -17.11 -19.09
CA ASP A 429 -5.54 -16.77 -18.44
C ASP A 429 -5.93 -17.63 -17.23
N THR A 430 -5.06 -18.53 -16.77
CA THR A 430 -5.23 -19.32 -15.56
C THR A 430 -4.49 -18.67 -14.40
N TYR A 431 -5.19 -18.49 -13.27
CA TYR A 431 -4.59 -17.95 -12.06
C TYR A 431 -3.71 -19.00 -11.37
N VAL A 432 -2.47 -18.62 -11.07
CA VAL A 432 -1.49 -19.40 -10.32
C VAL A 432 -1.07 -18.59 -9.10
N ARG A 433 -1.28 -19.13 -7.90
CA ARG A 433 -0.92 -18.47 -6.66
C ARG A 433 0.60 -18.52 -6.44
N LYS A 434 1.28 -17.36 -6.56
CA LYS A 434 2.75 -17.24 -6.45
C LYS A 434 3.27 -16.74 -5.10
N ASP A 435 2.38 -16.47 -4.16
CA ASP A 435 2.70 -16.02 -2.81
C ASP A 435 1.63 -16.52 -1.84
N LEU A 436 2.01 -16.90 -0.61
CA LEU A 436 1.07 -17.50 0.34
C LEU A 436 -0.02 -16.54 0.81
N ASN A 437 0.24 -15.23 0.76
CA ASN A 437 -0.74 -14.21 1.13
C ASN A 437 -1.66 -13.81 -0.04
N LEU A 438 -1.48 -14.37 -1.25
CA LEU A 438 -2.45 -14.27 -2.34
C LEU A 438 -3.63 -15.26 -2.15
N PRO A 439 -4.82 -14.98 -2.74
CA PRO A 439 -5.97 -15.89 -2.70
C PRO A 439 -5.63 -17.30 -3.20
N LEU A 440 -6.26 -18.33 -2.62
CA LEU A 440 -6.08 -19.72 -3.09
C LEU A 440 -6.52 -19.90 -4.54
N LYS A 441 -7.68 -19.33 -4.87
CA LYS A 441 -8.27 -19.29 -6.20
C LYS A 441 -8.97 -17.96 -6.38
N LEU A 442 -9.17 -17.56 -7.62
CA LEU A 442 -10.00 -16.43 -7.98
C LEU A 442 -11.29 -16.96 -8.61
N ALA A 443 -12.43 -16.42 -8.18
CA ALA A 443 -13.71 -16.80 -8.73
C ALA A 443 -13.83 -16.37 -10.21
N HIS A 444 -14.67 -17.07 -10.96
CA HIS A 444 -15.01 -16.63 -12.30
C HIS A 444 -15.79 -15.29 -12.24
N ARG A 445 -15.44 -14.36 -13.12
CA ARG A 445 -16.13 -13.08 -13.31
C ARG A 445 -16.15 -12.69 -14.79
N ALA A 446 -17.18 -11.98 -15.23
CA ALA A 446 -17.37 -11.59 -16.63
C ALA A 446 -16.18 -10.81 -17.21
N GLY A 447 -15.57 -9.91 -16.42
CA GLY A 447 -14.39 -9.13 -16.82
C GLY A 447 -13.06 -9.90 -16.86
N GLY A 448 -13.07 -11.20 -16.53
CA GLY A 448 -11.87 -12.03 -16.44
C GLY A 448 -10.79 -11.42 -15.53
N LYS A 449 -9.51 -11.61 -15.89
CA LYS A 449 -8.37 -11.04 -15.16
C LYS A 449 -8.35 -9.51 -15.16
N GLY A 450 -8.87 -8.89 -16.23
CA GLY A 450 -8.96 -7.44 -16.36
C GLY A 450 -9.90 -6.81 -15.32
N GLY A 451 -10.96 -7.52 -14.93
CA GLY A 451 -11.83 -7.13 -13.83
C GLY A 451 -11.09 -7.04 -12.49
N TYR A 452 -10.23 -8.02 -12.19
CA TYR A 452 -9.43 -8.04 -10.96
C TYR A 452 -8.36 -6.93 -10.87
N VAL A 453 -7.89 -6.41 -12.01
CA VAL A 453 -7.01 -5.22 -12.02
C VAL A 453 -7.75 -3.98 -11.52
N LYS A 454 -9.05 -3.87 -11.83
CA LYS A 454 -9.90 -2.72 -11.48
C LYS A 454 -10.54 -2.88 -10.11
N ASP A 455 -10.85 -4.12 -9.74
CA ASP A 455 -11.56 -4.50 -8.52
C ASP A 455 -10.83 -5.66 -7.83
N THR A 456 -9.80 -5.28 -7.07
CA THR A 456 -8.89 -6.18 -6.38
C THR A 456 -9.60 -7.04 -5.32
N PRO A 457 -9.20 -8.31 -5.16
CA PRO A 457 -9.59 -9.10 -4.00
C PRO A 457 -8.79 -8.69 -2.75
N LEU A 458 -9.20 -9.22 -1.60
CA LEU A 458 -8.42 -9.25 -0.37
C LEU A 458 -7.25 -10.24 -0.46
N THR A 459 -6.20 -9.95 0.31
CA THR A 459 -5.16 -10.95 0.62
C THR A 459 -5.69 -11.96 1.63
N ARG A 460 -4.93 -13.03 1.90
CA ARG A 460 -5.24 -13.99 2.97
C ARG A 460 -5.27 -13.32 4.33
N LEU A 461 -4.32 -12.41 4.58
CA LEU A 461 -4.30 -11.58 5.78
C LEU A 461 -5.52 -10.64 5.84
N GLY A 462 -5.96 -10.08 4.71
CA GLY A 462 -7.18 -9.26 4.66
C GLY A 462 -8.43 -10.03 5.07
N TRP A 463 -8.56 -11.29 4.64
CA TRP A 463 -9.62 -12.19 5.11
C TRP A 463 -9.50 -12.47 6.62
N PHE A 464 -8.29 -12.74 7.11
CA PHE A 464 -8.04 -13.00 8.53
C PHE A 464 -8.35 -11.79 9.42
N GLN A 465 -7.96 -10.58 9.00
CA GLN A 465 -8.30 -9.33 9.69
C GLN A 465 -9.81 -9.18 9.86
N ALA A 466 -10.60 -9.47 8.81
CA ALA A 466 -12.06 -9.39 8.87
C ALA A 466 -12.66 -10.43 9.84
N GLN A 467 -12.13 -11.66 9.82
CA GLN A 467 -12.53 -12.74 10.74
C GLN A 467 -12.25 -12.38 12.20
N LEU A 468 -11.09 -11.80 12.50
CA LEU A 468 -10.76 -11.36 13.86
C LEU A 468 -11.74 -10.28 14.39
N VAL A 469 -12.18 -9.35 13.54
CA VAL A 469 -13.21 -8.38 13.94
C VAL A 469 -14.54 -9.07 14.21
N GLY A 470 -14.95 -10.01 13.35
CA GLY A 470 -16.16 -10.82 13.57
C GLY A 470 -16.12 -11.61 14.88
N GLU A 471 -14.99 -12.26 15.16
CA GLU A 471 -14.73 -12.98 16.41
C GLU A 471 -14.79 -12.03 17.61
N GLY A 472 -14.15 -10.85 17.52
CA GLY A 472 -14.20 -9.83 18.56
C GLY A 472 -15.63 -9.40 18.91
N MET A 473 -16.50 -9.24 17.90
CA MET A 473 -17.92 -8.94 18.11
C MET A 473 -18.67 -10.09 18.79
N ARG A 474 -18.40 -11.34 18.35
CA ARG A 474 -18.97 -12.56 18.96
C ARG A 474 -18.56 -12.66 20.43
N MET A 475 -17.29 -12.43 20.76
CA MET A 475 -16.77 -12.45 22.14
C MET A 475 -17.38 -11.36 23.00
N ALA A 476 -17.65 -10.19 22.43
CA ALA A 476 -18.35 -9.10 23.11
C ALA A 476 -19.87 -9.33 23.29
N GLY A 477 -20.42 -10.45 22.77
CA GLY A 477 -21.84 -10.78 22.85
C GLY A 477 -22.74 -9.88 22.01
N VAL A 478 -22.20 -9.21 20.98
CA VAL A 478 -22.94 -8.29 20.11
C VAL A 478 -23.33 -9.02 18.82
N SER A 479 -24.63 -9.21 18.62
CA SER A 479 -25.17 -9.79 17.38
C SER A 479 -25.32 -8.74 16.29
N ILE A 480 -25.19 -9.14 15.02
CA ILE A 480 -25.45 -8.30 13.85
C ILE A 480 -26.55 -8.96 13.01
N LYS A 481 -27.55 -8.18 12.59
CA LYS A 481 -28.68 -8.68 11.79
C LYS A 481 -28.67 -8.14 10.36
N HIS A 482 -28.19 -6.92 10.16
CA HIS A 482 -28.19 -6.27 8.86
C HIS A 482 -26.75 -5.90 8.45
N VAL A 483 -26.25 -6.56 7.41
CA VAL A 483 -24.91 -6.33 6.85
C VAL A 483 -25.05 -5.70 5.47
N TYR A 484 -24.56 -4.48 5.32
CA TYR A 484 -24.51 -3.75 4.05
C TYR A 484 -23.05 -3.62 3.63
N ALA A 485 -22.75 -3.94 2.37
CA ALA A 485 -21.39 -3.88 1.84
C ALA A 485 -21.32 -3.05 0.56
N SER A 486 -20.25 -2.27 0.40
CA SER A 486 -19.91 -1.66 -0.90
C SER A 486 -19.74 -2.75 -1.97
N PRO A 487 -20.06 -2.46 -3.26
CA PRO A 487 -19.96 -3.42 -4.36
C PRO A 487 -18.52 -3.81 -4.75
N ALA A 488 -17.50 -3.12 -4.22
CA ALA A 488 -16.11 -3.53 -4.42
C ALA A 488 -15.86 -4.92 -3.82
N LEU A 489 -15.20 -5.80 -4.56
CA LEU A 489 -14.96 -7.20 -4.14
C LEU A 489 -14.32 -7.28 -2.75
N ARG A 490 -13.29 -6.48 -2.50
CA ARG A 490 -12.64 -6.35 -1.18
C ARG A 490 -13.61 -6.08 -0.01
N CYS A 491 -14.70 -5.34 -0.25
CA CYS A 491 -15.69 -5.02 0.79
C CYS A 491 -16.62 -6.21 1.02
N VAL A 492 -17.06 -6.89 -0.05
CA VAL A 492 -17.93 -8.08 0.05
C VAL A 492 -17.18 -9.25 0.67
N GLU A 493 -15.92 -9.46 0.31
CA GLU A 493 -15.05 -10.47 0.95
C GLU A 493 -14.80 -10.14 2.43
N THR A 494 -14.60 -8.86 2.77
CA THR A 494 -14.50 -8.43 4.18
C THR A 494 -15.81 -8.75 4.93
N ALA A 495 -16.96 -8.52 4.29
CA ALA A 495 -18.25 -8.84 4.88
C ALA A 495 -18.43 -10.34 5.12
N GLN A 496 -17.98 -11.18 4.19
CA GLN A 496 -18.00 -12.62 4.38
C GLN A 496 -17.06 -13.04 5.52
N GLY A 497 -15.80 -12.58 5.52
CA GLY A 497 -14.85 -12.90 6.59
C GLY A 497 -15.34 -12.44 7.97
N PHE A 498 -15.96 -11.26 8.06
CA PHE A 498 -16.61 -10.78 9.28
C PHE A 498 -17.75 -11.71 9.74
N LEU A 499 -18.63 -12.14 8.83
CA LEU A 499 -19.73 -13.06 9.15
C LEU A 499 -19.22 -14.43 9.61
N ASP A 500 -18.14 -14.93 9.01
CA ASP A 500 -17.50 -16.18 9.39
C ASP A 500 -16.96 -16.09 10.82
N GLY A 501 -16.22 -15.03 11.15
CA GLY A 501 -15.70 -14.80 12.51
C GLY A 501 -16.81 -14.62 13.56
N LEU A 502 -17.88 -13.92 13.17
CA LEU A 502 -19.08 -13.72 13.99
C LEU A 502 -19.87 -15.02 14.20
N ARG A 503 -19.69 -16.01 13.33
CA ARG A 503 -20.54 -17.20 13.21
C ARG A 503 -22.01 -16.83 13.09
N ALA A 504 -22.28 -15.85 12.23
CA ALA A 504 -23.62 -15.39 11.98
C ALA A 504 -24.50 -16.51 11.42
N ASP A 505 -25.79 -16.45 11.72
CA ASP A 505 -26.75 -17.37 11.13
C ASP A 505 -26.72 -17.22 9.58
N PRO A 506 -26.83 -18.32 8.80
CA PRO A 506 -26.82 -18.25 7.34
C PRO A 506 -27.91 -17.37 6.72
N SER A 507 -28.96 -17.04 7.48
CA SER A 507 -30.01 -16.07 7.11
C SER A 507 -29.52 -14.61 7.11
N VAL A 508 -28.40 -14.30 7.76
CA VAL A 508 -27.75 -12.99 7.70
C VAL A 508 -26.99 -12.88 6.38
N LYS A 509 -27.70 -12.36 5.37
CA LYS A 509 -27.18 -12.16 4.01
C LYS A 509 -26.55 -10.78 3.84
N ILE A 510 -25.49 -10.72 3.04
CA ILE A 510 -24.77 -9.48 2.68
C ILE A 510 -25.58 -8.69 1.65
N LYS A 511 -25.98 -7.47 1.98
CA LYS A 511 -26.72 -6.56 1.10
C LYS A 511 -25.73 -5.66 0.36
N VAL A 512 -25.53 -5.92 -0.92
CA VAL A 512 -24.58 -5.16 -1.74
C VAL A 512 -25.20 -3.81 -2.12
N GLU A 513 -24.67 -2.73 -1.56
CA GLU A 513 -25.20 -1.37 -1.67
C GLU A 513 -24.24 -0.45 -2.42
N PRO A 514 -24.51 -0.10 -3.69
CA PRO A 514 -23.69 0.82 -4.48
C PRO A 514 -23.56 2.21 -3.85
N GLY A 515 -24.52 2.65 -3.03
CA GLY A 515 -24.41 3.91 -2.30
C GLY A 515 -23.20 4.00 -1.36
N LEU A 516 -22.66 2.85 -0.91
CA LEU A 516 -21.48 2.76 -0.05
C LEU A 516 -20.15 2.72 -0.81
N PHE A 517 -20.18 2.74 -2.14
CA PHE A 517 -18.94 2.73 -2.93
C PHE A 517 -18.13 4.02 -2.70
N GLU A 518 -16.81 3.92 -2.79
CA GLU A 518 -15.93 5.08 -2.63
C GLU A 518 -16.12 6.12 -3.75
N PHE A 519 -15.39 7.22 -3.67
CA PHE A 519 -15.52 8.31 -4.62
C PHE A 519 -15.12 7.84 -6.03
N LYS A 520 -16.05 7.90 -6.99
CA LYS A 520 -15.90 7.37 -8.36
C LYS A 520 -14.69 7.97 -9.08
N ASN A 521 -14.35 9.22 -8.78
CA ASN A 521 -13.21 9.90 -9.41
C ASN A 521 -11.85 9.25 -9.08
N TRP A 522 -11.74 8.51 -7.98
CA TRP A 522 -10.55 7.70 -7.69
C TRP A 522 -10.34 6.55 -8.70
N HIS A 523 -11.41 6.11 -9.37
CA HIS A 523 -11.39 4.99 -10.33
C HIS A 523 -11.46 5.40 -11.78
N MET A 524 -11.75 6.67 -12.09
CA MET A 524 -11.89 7.16 -13.45
C MET A 524 -10.77 6.76 -14.42
N PRO A 525 -9.47 6.66 -14.03
CA PRO A 525 -8.43 6.21 -14.96
C PRO A 525 -8.41 4.68 -15.20
N LYS A 526 -8.98 3.86 -14.30
CA LYS A 526 -8.95 2.38 -14.41
C LYS A 526 -10.28 1.80 -14.92
N GLY A 527 -11.38 2.54 -14.75
CA GLY A 527 -12.74 2.05 -14.94
C GLY A 527 -13.24 1.24 -13.75
N ILE A 528 -14.55 1.07 -13.67
CA ILE A 528 -15.26 0.34 -12.60
C ILE A 528 -15.78 -0.97 -13.18
N ASP A 529 -15.53 -2.09 -12.49
CA ASP A 529 -15.96 -3.44 -12.89
C ASP A 529 -16.31 -4.21 -11.61
N PHE A 530 -17.59 -4.37 -11.32
CA PHE A 530 -18.06 -5.11 -10.14
C PHE A 530 -18.50 -6.50 -10.53
N MET A 531 -18.27 -7.47 -9.63
CA MET A 531 -18.95 -8.76 -9.73
C MET A 531 -20.44 -8.59 -9.40
N THR A 532 -21.29 -9.24 -10.20
CA THR A 532 -22.74 -9.29 -9.96
C THR A 532 -23.05 -10.11 -8.70
N PRO A 533 -24.22 -9.89 -8.05
CA PRO A 533 -24.64 -10.72 -6.91
C PRO A 533 -24.62 -12.23 -7.20
N ILE A 534 -24.93 -12.64 -8.44
CA ILE A 534 -24.87 -14.04 -8.87
C ILE A 534 -23.42 -14.55 -8.89
N GLU A 535 -22.49 -13.77 -9.44
CA GLU A 535 -21.06 -14.13 -9.47
C GLU A 535 -20.48 -14.18 -8.06
N LEU A 536 -20.86 -13.26 -7.18
CA LEU A 536 -20.47 -13.26 -5.76
C LEU A 536 -21.00 -14.50 -5.03
N CYS A 537 -22.27 -14.87 -5.22
CA CYS A 537 -22.84 -16.11 -4.68
C CYS A 537 -22.11 -17.35 -5.21
N LYS A 538 -21.80 -17.40 -6.51
CA LYS A 538 -21.01 -18.50 -7.12
C LYS A 538 -19.59 -18.57 -6.58
N ALA A 539 -19.03 -17.44 -6.14
CA ALA A 539 -17.73 -17.39 -5.46
C ALA A 539 -17.79 -17.92 -4.02
N GLY A 540 -18.98 -18.22 -3.48
CA GLY A 540 -19.18 -18.70 -2.12
C GLY A 540 -19.48 -17.58 -1.10
N LEU A 541 -19.78 -16.37 -1.56
CA LEU A 541 -20.12 -15.24 -0.69
C LEU A 541 -21.63 -15.21 -0.44
N ASN A 542 -22.05 -15.05 0.82
CA ASN A 542 -23.43 -15.18 1.28
C ASN A 542 -24.27 -13.91 0.97
N VAL A 543 -24.36 -13.53 -0.30
CA VAL A 543 -25.01 -12.31 -0.78
C VAL A 543 -26.54 -12.45 -0.84
N ASP A 544 -27.24 -11.37 -0.50
CA ASP A 544 -28.70 -11.28 -0.56
C ASP A 544 -29.18 -11.07 -2.01
N MET A 545 -29.56 -12.16 -2.67
CA MET A 545 -30.06 -12.15 -4.04
C MET A 545 -31.38 -11.39 -4.22
N THR A 546 -32.09 -11.10 -3.14
CA THR A 546 -33.39 -10.41 -3.16
C THR A 546 -33.30 -8.94 -2.77
N TYR A 547 -32.11 -8.48 -2.37
CA TYR A 547 -31.89 -7.09 -1.98
C TYR A 547 -32.03 -6.15 -3.18
N LYS A 548 -32.79 -5.08 -2.97
CA LYS A 548 -32.90 -3.96 -3.91
C LYS A 548 -32.13 -2.78 -3.32
N PRO A 549 -31.03 -2.33 -3.95
CA PRO A 549 -30.23 -1.25 -3.40
C PRO A 549 -30.99 0.08 -3.30
N TYR A 550 -30.59 0.91 -2.35
CA TYR A 550 -31.14 2.25 -2.15
C TYR A 550 -30.66 3.23 -3.22
N VAL A 551 -29.43 3.05 -3.70
CA VAL A 551 -28.82 3.91 -4.71
C VAL A 551 -28.40 3.06 -5.91
N GLU A 552 -28.90 3.44 -7.09
CA GLU A 552 -28.33 2.99 -8.35
C GLU A 552 -27.15 3.89 -8.72
N MET A 553 -26.00 3.29 -8.98
CA MET A 553 -24.77 4.00 -9.32
C MET A 553 -24.37 3.71 -10.76
N ASP A 554 -24.14 4.76 -11.54
CA ASP A 554 -23.59 4.67 -12.88
C ASP A 554 -22.06 4.74 -12.89
N ALA A 555 -21.46 4.58 -14.07
CA ALA A 555 -20.01 4.67 -14.25
C ALA A 555 -19.52 6.10 -14.60
N SER A 556 -20.36 7.13 -14.44
CA SER A 556 -19.97 8.52 -14.75
C SER A 556 -19.16 9.15 -13.61
N ALA A 557 -18.45 10.24 -13.89
CA ALA A 557 -17.83 11.04 -12.83
C ALA A 557 -18.91 11.58 -11.88
N GLU A 558 -18.53 11.88 -10.65
CA GLU A 558 -19.40 12.61 -9.72
C GLU A 558 -18.63 13.72 -9.00
N THR A 559 -19.37 14.67 -8.48
CA THR A 559 -18.88 15.70 -7.57
C THR A 559 -18.75 15.15 -6.15
N MET A 560 -17.93 15.81 -5.32
CA MET A 560 -17.77 15.41 -3.92
C MET A 560 -19.10 15.45 -3.15
N ASP A 561 -19.95 16.44 -3.44
CA ASP A 561 -21.28 16.58 -2.83
C ASP A 561 -22.21 15.42 -3.22
N GLU A 562 -22.21 15.00 -4.50
CA GLU A 562 -22.97 13.84 -4.96
C GLU A 562 -22.49 12.55 -4.27
N PHE A 563 -21.18 12.39 -4.10
CA PHE A 563 -20.58 11.25 -3.37
C PHE A 563 -21.07 11.17 -1.93
N PHE A 564 -20.98 12.26 -1.17
CA PHE A 564 -21.47 12.29 0.20
C PHE A 564 -22.98 12.13 0.28
N LYS A 565 -23.73 12.76 -0.63
CA LYS A 565 -25.19 12.66 -0.64
C LYS A 565 -25.67 11.23 -0.86
N ARG A 566 -25.05 10.50 -1.78
CA ARG A 566 -25.45 9.11 -2.04
C ARG A 566 -25.14 8.19 -0.84
N GLY A 567 -23.99 8.39 -0.19
CA GLY A 567 -23.62 7.63 1.01
C GLY A 567 -24.58 7.89 2.17
N GLU A 568 -24.94 9.16 2.37
CA GLU A 568 -25.95 9.58 3.35
C GLU A 568 -27.32 8.93 3.08
N VAL A 569 -27.81 9.01 1.84
CA VAL A 569 -29.11 8.42 1.46
C VAL A 569 -29.15 6.92 1.77
N ALA A 570 -28.11 6.18 1.37
CA ALA A 570 -28.04 4.74 1.61
C ALA A 570 -27.97 4.38 3.10
N MET A 571 -27.14 5.09 3.88
CA MET A 571 -26.99 4.83 5.32
C MET A 571 -28.24 5.21 6.10
N GLN A 572 -28.86 6.35 5.80
CA GLN A 572 -30.10 6.78 6.47
C GLN A 572 -31.26 5.85 6.14
N ALA A 573 -31.41 5.45 4.88
CA ALA A 573 -32.44 4.49 4.47
C ALA A 573 -32.26 3.13 5.17
N ALA A 574 -31.03 2.60 5.19
CA ALA A 574 -30.71 1.36 5.91
C ALA A 574 -31.05 1.45 7.41
N VAL A 575 -30.70 2.54 8.08
CA VAL A 575 -30.99 2.74 9.51
C VAL A 575 -32.49 2.87 9.76
N ASN A 576 -33.21 3.61 8.93
CA ASN A 576 -34.66 3.83 9.08
C ASN A 576 -35.46 2.54 8.81
N ASP A 577 -35.16 1.82 7.73
CA ASP A 577 -35.90 0.61 7.35
C ASP A 577 -35.72 -0.54 8.34
N THR A 578 -34.56 -0.59 9.00
CA THR A 578 -34.24 -1.61 10.01
C THR A 578 -34.66 -1.20 11.42
N GLU A 579 -35.20 0.00 11.61
CA GLU A 579 -35.56 0.52 12.95
C GLU A 579 -36.63 -0.32 13.62
N LYS A 580 -37.64 -0.76 12.86
CA LYS A 580 -38.73 -1.59 13.38
C LYS A 580 -38.28 -2.99 13.79
N ASP A 581 -37.27 -3.54 13.11
CA ASP A 581 -36.66 -4.83 13.41
C ASP A 581 -35.75 -4.74 14.65
N GLY A 582 -35.12 -3.58 14.85
CA GLY A 582 -34.28 -3.31 16.03
C GLY A 582 -32.93 -4.03 16.03
N GLY A 583 -32.62 -4.79 14.97
CA GLY A 583 -31.34 -5.48 14.81
C GLY A 583 -30.18 -4.52 14.56
N ASN A 584 -28.99 -4.88 15.05
CA ASN A 584 -27.78 -4.08 14.83
C ASN A 584 -27.38 -4.11 13.35
N VAL A 585 -26.83 -2.98 12.90
CA VAL A 585 -26.45 -2.71 11.50
C VAL A 585 -24.93 -2.57 11.39
N ILE A 586 -24.33 -3.09 10.31
CA ILE A 586 -22.93 -2.82 9.95
C ILE A 586 -22.81 -2.41 8.48
N PHE A 587 -22.07 -1.33 8.24
CA PHE A 587 -21.68 -0.86 6.91
C PHE A 587 -20.22 -1.23 6.64
N ILE A 588 -19.98 -2.08 5.65
CA ILE A 588 -18.65 -2.57 5.28
C ILE A 588 -18.24 -1.93 3.97
N GLY A 589 -17.25 -1.04 4.02
CA GLY A 589 -16.89 -0.21 2.88
C GLY A 589 -15.42 0.18 2.88
N HIS A 590 -15.17 1.47 2.71
CA HIS A 590 -13.85 2.05 2.52
C HIS A 590 -13.46 2.88 3.73
N ALA A 591 -12.25 3.44 3.71
CA ALA A 591 -11.76 4.29 4.80
C ALA A 591 -12.74 5.43 5.13
N ILE A 592 -13.34 6.05 4.10
CA ILE A 592 -14.28 7.17 4.23
C ILE A 592 -15.65 6.77 4.81
N THR A 593 -15.99 5.47 4.79
CA THR A 593 -17.29 4.97 5.25
C THR A 593 -17.49 5.23 6.75
N LEU A 594 -16.43 5.29 7.54
CA LEU A 594 -16.49 5.60 8.96
C LEU A 594 -16.98 7.04 9.21
N ASP A 595 -16.37 8.02 8.53
CA ASP A 595 -16.78 9.42 8.62
C ASP A 595 -18.18 9.64 8.01
N GLN A 596 -18.51 8.94 6.91
CA GLN A 596 -19.85 8.99 6.31
C GLN A 596 -20.93 8.49 7.27
N MET A 597 -20.68 7.39 8.00
CA MET A 597 -21.63 6.89 9.00
C MET A 597 -21.89 7.93 10.08
N VAL A 598 -20.83 8.52 10.63
CA VAL A 598 -20.95 9.56 11.68
C VAL A 598 -21.75 10.76 11.16
N GLY A 599 -21.40 11.26 9.97
CA GLY A 599 -22.10 12.39 9.36
C GLY A 599 -23.56 12.10 9.03
N ALA A 600 -23.88 10.91 8.52
CA ALA A 600 -25.23 10.52 8.12
C ALA A 600 -26.16 10.30 9.32
N LEU A 601 -25.66 9.68 10.41
CA LEU A 601 -26.43 9.41 11.62
C LEU A 601 -26.59 10.65 12.49
N HIS A 602 -25.59 11.53 12.57
CA HIS A 602 -25.78 12.83 13.22
C HIS A 602 -26.81 13.70 12.48
N ARG A 603 -26.92 13.61 11.15
CA ARG A 603 -27.98 14.27 10.38
C ARG A 603 -29.38 13.70 10.60
N LEU A 604 -29.52 12.56 11.27
CA LEU A 604 -30.81 12.02 11.72
C LEU A 604 -31.22 12.52 13.12
N ARG A 605 -30.38 13.34 13.75
CA ARG A 605 -30.66 13.94 15.06
C ARG A 605 -31.34 15.30 14.87
N ASP A 606 -32.48 15.50 15.53
CA ASP A 606 -33.15 16.79 15.56
C ASP A 606 -32.41 17.80 16.49
N ASP A 607 -31.53 17.33 17.38
CA ASP A 607 -30.80 18.17 18.35
C ASP A 607 -29.50 18.78 17.81
N MET A 608 -29.15 18.53 16.55
CA MET A 608 -27.91 18.98 15.91
C MET A 608 -28.19 19.60 14.54
N GLU A 609 -28.58 20.87 14.50
CA GLU A 609 -28.84 21.59 13.24
C GLU A 609 -27.52 21.97 12.50
N ASP A 610 -26.44 22.24 13.24
CA ASP A 610 -25.13 22.64 12.71
C ASP A 610 -24.11 21.49 12.67
N VAL A 611 -24.47 20.38 12.04
CA VAL A 611 -23.52 19.27 11.79
C VAL A 611 -22.39 19.72 10.85
N GLN A 612 -21.15 19.35 11.18
CA GLN A 612 -20.00 19.67 10.35
C GLN A 612 -20.23 19.26 8.88
N PRO A 613 -19.83 20.12 7.91
CA PRO A 613 -19.79 19.75 6.51
C PRO A 613 -18.99 18.47 6.31
N TYR A 614 -19.38 17.68 5.31
CA TYR A 614 -18.56 16.54 4.93
C TYR A 614 -17.24 17.03 4.35
N GLU A 615 -16.13 16.58 4.91
CA GLU A 615 -14.78 16.90 4.43
C GLU A 615 -14.05 15.59 4.12
N ILE A 616 -13.44 15.49 2.94
CA ILE A 616 -12.53 14.39 2.64
C ILE A 616 -11.20 14.68 3.34
N GLY A 617 -10.78 13.72 4.17
CA GLY A 617 -9.39 13.59 4.59
C GLY A 617 -9.08 13.87 6.04
N ARG A 618 -10.05 14.27 6.87
CA ARG A 618 -9.83 14.44 8.32
C ARG A 618 -9.29 13.17 8.97
N ASN A 619 -9.85 12.00 8.62
CA ASN A 619 -9.46 10.71 9.21
C ASN A 619 -9.10 9.62 8.18
N LEU A 620 -9.21 9.90 6.87
CA LEU A 620 -9.16 8.88 5.81
C LEU A 620 -7.89 8.01 5.83
N LEU A 621 -6.77 8.59 6.25
CA LEU A 621 -5.46 7.93 6.24
C LEU A 621 -5.12 7.26 7.56
N LYS A 622 -5.76 7.71 8.63
CA LYS A 622 -5.53 7.21 9.99
C LYS A 622 -6.28 5.90 10.26
N VAL A 623 -7.28 5.55 9.43
CA VAL A 623 -8.10 4.36 9.62
C VAL A 623 -7.43 3.13 8.99
N PRO A 624 -6.90 2.16 9.76
CA PRO A 624 -6.23 0.98 9.19
C PRO A 624 -7.21 0.03 8.49
N TYR A 625 -6.69 -1.02 7.84
CA TYR A 625 -7.54 -2.12 7.37
C TYR A 625 -8.37 -2.70 8.51
N CYS A 626 -9.63 -3.02 8.24
CA CYS A 626 -10.58 -3.47 9.27
C CYS A 626 -10.75 -2.52 10.47
N ALA A 627 -10.48 -1.22 10.31
CA ALA A 627 -10.85 -0.21 11.29
C ALA A 627 -12.37 -0.19 11.50
N LEU A 628 -12.79 -0.23 12.77
CA LEU A 628 -14.18 -0.31 13.18
C LEU A 628 -14.61 0.98 13.90
N GLY A 629 -15.62 1.67 13.37
CA GLY A 629 -16.33 2.75 14.04
C GLY A 629 -17.67 2.25 14.59
N ALA A 630 -18.12 2.83 15.71
CA ALA A 630 -19.38 2.45 16.34
C ALA A 630 -20.21 3.67 16.77
N MET A 631 -21.52 3.57 16.55
CA MET A 631 -22.52 4.49 17.08
C MET A 631 -23.63 3.73 17.79
N ARG A 632 -24.23 4.33 18.83
CA ARG A 632 -25.40 3.79 19.51
C ARG A 632 -26.53 4.79 19.57
N GLY A 633 -27.76 4.37 19.35
CA GLY A 633 -28.92 5.27 19.42
C GLY A 633 -30.29 4.60 19.34
N LYS A 634 -31.38 5.38 19.35
CA LYS A 634 -31.49 6.86 19.35
C LYS A 634 -31.37 7.50 20.76
N PRO A 635 -30.82 8.72 20.92
CA PRO A 635 -30.10 9.52 19.91
C PRO A 635 -28.76 8.87 19.52
N TRP A 636 -28.26 9.14 18.32
CA TRP A 636 -27.05 8.51 17.78
C TRP A 636 -25.79 9.18 18.30
N ASP A 637 -25.06 8.50 19.19
CA ASP A 637 -23.78 8.96 19.74
C ASP A 637 -22.64 8.08 19.23
N VAL A 638 -21.51 8.70 18.91
CA VAL A 638 -20.24 7.99 18.67
C VAL A 638 -19.76 7.39 19.98
N VAL A 639 -19.48 6.08 19.99
CA VAL A 639 -19.04 5.35 21.18
C VAL A 639 -17.85 4.46 20.85
N SER A 640 -17.17 3.97 21.88
CA SER A 640 -16.16 2.91 21.70
C SER A 640 -16.83 1.67 21.08
N PRO A 641 -16.24 1.07 20.03
CA PRO A 641 -16.63 -0.26 19.59
C PRO A 641 -16.52 -1.29 20.73
N PRO A 642 -17.32 -2.36 20.70
CA PRO A 642 -17.37 -3.36 21.77
C PRO A 642 -16.22 -4.39 21.69
N CYS A 643 -15.37 -4.33 20.66
CA CYS A 643 -14.17 -5.14 20.51
C CYS A 643 -12.92 -4.24 20.37
N PRO A 644 -11.71 -4.75 20.66
CA PRO A 644 -10.47 -3.98 20.54
C PRO A 644 -10.12 -3.62 19.08
N PRO A 645 -9.25 -2.62 18.87
CA PRO A 645 -8.60 -2.40 17.58
C PRO A 645 -7.58 -3.52 17.25
N SER A 646 -7.05 -3.52 16.02
CA SER A 646 -6.04 -4.47 15.57
C SER A 646 -4.82 -3.77 14.98
N ILE A 647 -3.64 -4.38 15.16
CA ILE A 647 -2.35 -3.94 14.60
C ILE A 647 -1.52 -5.17 14.22
N ASN A 648 -0.88 -5.12 13.05
CA ASN A 648 0.10 -6.13 12.61
C ASN A 648 1.26 -5.44 11.88
N SER A 649 2.45 -6.06 11.91
CA SER A 649 3.61 -5.58 11.13
C SER A 649 3.58 -6.11 9.70
N SER A 650 4.38 -5.50 8.82
CA SER A 650 4.66 -6.02 7.48
C SER A 650 5.59 -7.25 7.53
N SER A 651 5.46 -8.17 6.58
CA SER A 651 6.43 -9.24 6.33
C SER A 651 6.85 -9.22 4.86
N GLY A 652 8.15 -9.01 4.59
CA GLY A 652 8.70 -9.01 3.24
C GLY A 652 8.71 -10.41 2.62
N ARG A 653 8.78 -10.47 1.28
CA ARG A 653 8.86 -11.74 0.54
C ARG A 653 10.29 -12.26 0.56
N PHE A 654 10.50 -13.46 1.09
CA PHE A 654 11.80 -14.12 1.13
C PHE A 654 12.15 -14.76 -0.21
N ASP A 655 13.41 -14.58 -0.66
CA ASP A 655 13.98 -15.35 -1.79
C ASP A 655 14.96 -16.39 -1.25
N TRP A 656 14.57 -17.66 -1.30
CA TRP A 656 15.38 -18.77 -0.77
C TRP A 656 16.71 -18.96 -1.51
N ARG A 657 16.85 -18.43 -2.74
CA ARG A 657 18.09 -18.56 -3.53
C ARG A 657 19.29 -17.92 -2.86
N ILE A 658 19.07 -16.99 -1.93
CA ILE A 658 20.14 -16.41 -1.11
C ILE A 658 20.83 -17.45 -0.21
N LEU A 659 20.21 -18.62 -0.01
CA LEU A 659 20.79 -19.74 0.74
C LEU A 659 21.70 -20.63 -0.12
N ILE A 660 21.64 -20.50 -1.44
CA ILE A 660 22.48 -21.26 -2.37
C ILE A 660 23.81 -20.50 -2.51
N LYS A 661 24.90 -21.16 -2.15
CA LYS A 661 26.27 -20.65 -2.34
C LYS A 661 26.71 -20.73 -3.79
#